data_AF-A0A2A4MN06-F1
#
_entry.id   AF-A0A2A4MN06-F1
#
_cell.length_a   1.000
_cell.length_b   1.000
_cell.length_c   1.000
_cell.angle_alpha   90.00
_cell.angle_beta   90.00
_cell.angle_gamma   90.00
#
_symmetry.space_group_name_H-M   'P 1'
#
loop_
_entity.id
_entity.type
_entity.pdbx_description
1 polymer ?
#
loop_
_entity_poly.entity_id
_entity_poly.type
_entity_poly.pdbx_seq_one_letter_code
_entity_poly.pdbx_strand_id
1 'polypeptide(L)'
;MHKKIYGCSTGFILTLTTLFLGACGGGSSSSNPSNSTDNINFAQEQLTTPVELNGGGIKGPLAHATVNIYQPDSNFPGFFDPAQPIATGNTDASAAIQNLSLPAGTTLPLILEVDGTDSTDLITNRTPVLKKLKTVITKDQLEAGVPIYATPLSTMTYLVAKNAANDGSVNDFLEQLAPANQLVLSVFNFGLNSNLNTFLTSPLIDSNATTAAQQQLAAEYRAANEALATVVFRATNRLRANASNVSEDIILAQLARDLQADRRIDNRAGGTQLRHAVNLDIISSNVLDLTIPRSQIKISDIASVLEDELQLGNSTATFLIPDYTPPLTQALLNADTDSDGIVNALDSSGSVDVSNGNANGNDESTINNVASSNNAAILQVNFDRLRRGAYRESDLRRDFRVGTQGYRDSVRGPDNNAVDIVADPANSGRGNVMRVVHHAGVGGGSTRREGGMRWRADLPPADEYYFAYDIYVANNWHEPHQFKMPGLINGTLLEASHAGGVTPQANTLAAFSALMQTNRDDAFHRGNAAMGGYFYDKNQVQRFDWLNTINPTSEATVGQYNMPKGRWVKIEQYMKLNTVNQRNGKLMIWIDGVLMLDEDHRWRANLRYPGNKVSNANRRIDGIWLYSYYGGNPSDPRNREHGDQHQYYDNFIVSNSPITH
;
A
#
# COMPACT_ATOMS: atom_id res chain seq x y z
N MET A 1 56.23 52.17 21.76
CA MET A 1 56.58 50.84 21.24
C MET A 1 56.06 50.82 19.79
N HIS A 2 56.81 50.80 18.67
CA HIS A 2 58.12 50.17 18.32
C HIS A 2 58.06 48.65 18.53
N LYS A 3 58.28 47.75 17.54
CA LYS A 3 58.96 47.77 16.21
C LYS A 3 58.09 47.10 15.10
N LYS A 4 58.03 47.61 13.85
CA LYS A 4 58.78 47.25 12.61
C LYS A 4 58.55 45.82 12.02
N ILE A 5 57.96 45.69 10.81
CA ILE A 5 58.57 45.42 9.45
C ILE A 5 59.00 43.93 9.27
N TYR A 6 58.60 43.16 8.24
CA TYR A 6 59.06 43.17 6.82
C TYR A 6 58.03 42.59 5.80
N GLY A 7 58.32 42.74 4.50
CA GLY A 7 57.74 41.95 3.38
C GLY A 7 58.60 42.04 2.09
N CYS A 8 58.48 41.03 1.21
CA CYS A 8 58.95 40.86 -0.19
C CYS A 8 58.12 39.68 -0.77
N SER A 9 57.56 39.64 -2.00
CA SER A 9 58.12 39.68 -3.37
C SER A 9 59.07 38.48 -3.67
N THR A 10 59.11 37.86 -4.86
CA THR A 10 58.84 38.35 -6.24
C THR A 10 58.67 37.19 -7.27
N GLY A 11 58.06 37.45 -8.46
CA GLY A 11 58.25 36.67 -9.73
C GLY A 11 57.37 35.40 -9.91
N PHE A 12 56.48 35.19 -10.89
CA PHE A 12 56.22 35.67 -12.27
C PHE A 12 56.99 34.91 -13.40
N ILE A 13 56.33 34.71 -14.57
CA ILE A 13 56.76 33.93 -15.78
C ILE A 13 56.49 32.41 -15.59
N LEU A 14 55.90 31.62 -16.53
CA LEU A 14 56.21 31.41 -17.96
C LEU A 14 55.02 30.94 -18.87
N THR A 15 55.00 31.41 -20.12
CA THR A 15 54.32 30.93 -21.37
C THR A 15 52.84 30.52 -21.46
N LEU A 16 52.19 31.02 -22.52
CA LEU A 16 50.91 30.61 -23.12
C LEU A 16 51.11 30.40 -24.64
N THR A 17 50.71 29.25 -25.21
CA THR A 17 50.41 29.02 -26.66
C THR A 17 49.87 27.58 -26.86
N THR A 18 48.59 27.34 -27.21
CA THR A 18 48.00 27.13 -28.58
C THR A 18 48.48 25.88 -29.34
N LEU A 19 47.72 25.08 -30.11
CA LEU A 19 46.28 24.92 -30.52
C LEU A 19 46.16 23.48 -31.14
N PHE A 20 45.06 22.83 -31.56
CA PHE A 20 43.62 23.14 -31.84
C PHE A 20 42.70 22.20 -30.96
N LEU A 21 41.49 21.65 -31.24
CA LEU A 21 40.54 21.45 -32.38
C LEU A 21 39.06 21.62 -31.90
N GLY A 22 38.09 21.58 -32.84
CA GLY A 22 36.66 21.94 -32.65
C GLY A 22 35.87 21.11 -31.62
N ALA A 23 34.78 21.60 -31.00
CA ALA A 23 33.52 22.15 -31.55
C ALA A 23 32.63 21.04 -32.18
N CYS A 24 31.33 20.86 -31.89
CA CYS A 24 30.30 21.58 -31.11
C CYS A 24 29.57 20.57 -30.17
N GLY A 25 28.59 20.89 -29.31
CA GLY A 25 27.93 22.15 -28.93
C GLY A 25 26.44 21.94 -28.61
N GLY A 26 25.94 22.45 -27.49
CA GLY A 26 24.58 22.22 -26.97
C GLY A 26 24.54 21.12 -25.89
N GLY A 27 23.79 21.25 -24.79
CA GLY A 27 23.04 22.40 -24.30
C GLY A 27 22.92 22.36 -22.77
N SER A 28 22.91 23.52 -22.11
CA SER A 28 22.89 23.59 -20.63
C SER A 28 21.46 23.47 -20.10
N SER A 29 21.09 22.27 -19.67
CA SER A 29 19.92 22.02 -18.82
C SER A 29 20.39 21.82 -17.38
N SER A 30 20.11 22.79 -16.50
CA SER A 30 20.41 22.69 -15.07
C SER A 30 19.39 21.77 -14.37
N SER A 31 19.59 20.47 -14.47
CA SER A 31 18.86 19.48 -13.67
C SER A 31 19.33 19.55 -12.21
N ASN A 32 18.42 19.85 -11.29
CA ASN A 32 18.61 19.47 -9.89
C ASN A 32 18.78 17.94 -9.81
N PRO A 33 19.58 17.40 -8.87
CA PRO A 33 19.59 15.97 -8.60
C PRO A 33 18.24 15.58 -7.97
N SER A 34 17.32 15.09 -8.79
CA SER A 34 16.15 14.34 -8.32
C SER A 34 16.60 12.93 -7.96
N ASN A 35 16.42 12.51 -6.71
CA ASN A 35 16.52 11.10 -6.34
C ASN A 35 15.39 10.32 -7.03
N SER A 36 15.65 9.79 -8.22
CA SER A 36 14.70 8.93 -8.94
C SER A 36 14.77 7.52 -8.39
N THR A 37 13.87 7.18 -7.47
CA THR A 37 13.68 5.81 -6.93
C THR A 37 13.12 4.82 -7.96
N ASP A 38 12.60 5.34 -9.08
CA ASP A 38 11.51 4.69 -9.82
C ASP A 38 11.95 3.91 -11.07
N ASN A 39 13.22 4.00 -11.49
CA ASN A 39 13.76 3.21 -12.61
C ASN A 39 15.21 2.78 -12.31
N ILE A 40 15.54 1.52 -12.60
CA ILE A 40 16.90 0.97 -12.53
C ILE A 40 17.32 0.54 -13.93
N ASN A 41 18.48 0.97 -14.42
CA ASN A 41 19.04 0.46 -15.65
C ASN A 41 19.82 -0.86 -15.42
N PHE A 42 19.29 -1.97 -15.92
CA PHE A 42 19.95 -3.29 -15.92
C PHE A 42 20.72 -3.60 -17.22
N ALA A 43 20.98 -2.60 -18.07
CA ALA A 43 21.72 -2.78 -19.32
C ALA A 43 23.15 -3.31 -19.08
N GLN A 44 23.63 -4.14 -20.01
CA GLN A 44 24.94 -4.77 -19.93
C GLN A 44 26.05 -3.83 -20.41
N GLU A 45 26.84 -3.32 -19.47
CA GLU A 45 27.97 -2.40 -19.71
C GLU A 45 29.24 -2.86 -18.98
N GLN A 46 30.42 -2.50 -19.47
CA GLN A 46 31.70 -2.87 -18.84
C GLN A 46 32.32 -1.73 -18.01
N LEU A 47 32.81 -2.07 -16.81
CA LEU A 47 33.59 -1.15 -15.98
C LEU A 47 34.91 -0.77 -16.66
N THR A 48 35.17 0.52 -16.84
CA THR A 48 36.40 1.05 -17.46
C THR A 48 37.56 1.18 -16.48
N THR A 49 37.29 1.23 -15.18
CA THR A 49 38.25 1.29 -14.07
C THR A 49 37.80 0.38 -12.93
N PRO A 50 38.71 -0.04 -12.01
CA PRO A 50 38.31 -0.75 -10.81
C PRO A 50 37.41 0.11 -9.91
N VAL A 51 36.55 -0.54 -9.12
CA VAL A 51 35.60 0.12 -8.19
C VAL A 51 35.57 -0.61 -6.85
N GLU A 52 35.92 0.09 -5.76
CA GLU A 52 35.72 -0.42 -4.40
C GLU A 52 34.23 -0.37 -4.03
N LEU A 53 33.71 -1.43 -3.41
CA LEU A 53 32.31 -1.50 -2.96
C LEU A 53 32.16 -1.11 -1.49
N ASN A 54 31.06 -0.44 -1.19
CA ASN A 54 30.59 -0.10 0.16
C ASN A 54 29.15 -0.60 0.33
N GLY A 55 28.67 -0.74 1.57
CA GLY A 55 27.36 -1.28 1.91
C GLY A 55 27.45 -2.44 2.89
N GLY A 56 26.55 -3.43 2.81
CA GLY A 56 26.55 -4.57 3.73
C GLY A 56 25.33 -5.50 3.62
N GLY A 57 25.34 -6.57 4.41
CA GLY A 57 24.16 -7.41 4.60
C GLY A 57 23.32 -6.89 5.76
N ILE A 58 22.05 -6.59 5.51
CA ILE A 58 21.14 -5.98 6.47
C ILE A 58 19.90 -6.87 6.63
N LYS A 59 20.03 -7.86 7.52
CA LYS A 59 18.91 -8.48 8.23
C LYS A 59 18.69 -7.65 9.50
N GLY A 60 19.46 -7.92 10.56
CA GLY A 60 20.19 -6.84 11.23
C GLY A 60 21.54 -6.64 10.51
N PRO A 61 22.35 -5.63 10.85
CA PRO A 61 23.64 -5.41 10.21
C PRO A 61 24.56 -6.60 10.51
N LEU A 62 25.06 -7.25 9.46
CA LEU A 62 25.84 -8.48 9.56
C LEU A 62 27.34 -8.17 9.61
N ALA A 63 27.93 -8.18 10.81
CA ALA A 63 29.37 -8.10 11.01
C ALA A 63 30.07 -9.44 10.71
N HIS A 64 31.26 -9.39 10.12
CA HIS A 64 32.09 -10.55 9.75
C HIS A 64 31.44 -11.56 8.79
N ALA A 65 30.47 -11.13 7.98
CA ALA A 65 29.91 -11.93 6.89
C ALA A 65 30.87 -12.00 5.70
N THR A 66 30.89 -13.12 4.98
CA THR A 66 31.59 -13.22 3.68
C THR A 66 30.74 -12.54 2.61
N VAL A 67 31.36 -11.76 1.73
CA VAL A 67 30.66 -11.07 0.63
C VAL A 67 31.26 -11.52 -0.69
N ASN A 68 30.44 -12.09 -1.56
CA ASN A 68 30.84 -12.60 -2.87
C ASN A 68 30.07 -11.87 -3.98
N ILE A 69 30.78 -11.51 -5.05
CA ILE A 69 30.20 -10.97 -6.27
C ILE A 69 30.31 -11.99 -7.38
N TYR A 70 29.24 -12.15 -8.15
CA TYR A 70 29.15 -13.07 -9.28
C TYR A 70 28.64 -12.39 -10.54
N GLN A 71 29.10 -12.87 -11.69
CA GLN A 71 28.45 -12.63 -12.97
C GLN A 71 27.16 -13.46 -13.02
N PRO A 72 26.04 -12.93 -13.54
CA PRO A 72 24.87 -13.75 -13.88
C PRO A 72 25.23 -14.89 -14.86
N ASP A 73 24.88 -16.12 -14.51
CA ASP A 73 25.10 -17.32 -15.33
C ASP A 73 23.90 -18.28 -15.26
N SER A 74 23.21 -18.42 -16.39
CA SER A 74 22.06 -19.31 -16.59
C SER A 74 22.37 -20.81 -16.53
N ASN A 75 23.65 -21.22 -16.57
CA ASN A 75 24.03 -22.63 -16.43
C ASN A 75 23.76 -23.19 -15.01
N PHE A 76 23.49 -22.32 -14.03
CA PHE A 76 23.31 -22.68 -12.63
C PHE A 76 21.88 -22.35 -12.14
N PRO A 77 21.20 -23.22 -11.38
CA PRO A 77 19.85 -22.96 -10.85
C PRO A 77 19.73 -21.73 -9.92
N GLY A 78 20.87 -21.20 -9.46
CA GLY A 78 20.98 -19.97 -8.68
C GLY A 78 21.13 -18.69 -9.52
N PHE A 79 21.33 -18.80 -10.84
CA PHE A 79 21.78 -17.74 -11.76
C PHE A 79 23.22 -17.22 -11.56
N PHE A 80 24.10 -18.02 -10.96
CA PHE A 80 25.54 -17.78 -10.87
C PHE A 80 26.29 -19.07 -10.54
N ASP A 81 27.58 -19.17 -10.89
CA ASP A 81 28.47 -20.22 -10.37
C ASP A 81 28.92 -19.88 -8.93
N PRO A 82 28.43 -20.59 -7.89
CA PRO A 82 28.82 -20.33 -6.51
C PRO A 82 30.32 -20.61 -6.24
N ALA A 83 30.99 -21.39 -7.10
CA ALA A 83 32.39 -21.75 -6.97
C ALA A 83 33.36 -20.80 -7.70
N GLN A 84 32.86 -19.84 -8.49
CA GLN A 84 33.67 -18.87 -9.24
C GLN A 84 33.18 -17.42 -9.02
N PRO A 85 33.31 -16.86 -7.80
CA PRO A 85 33.08 -15.43 -7.58
C PRO A 85 34.10 -14.59 -8.37
N ILE A 86 33.65 -13.48 -8.95
CA ILE A 86 34.54 -12.53 -9.65
C ILE A 86 35.32 -11.65 -8.67
N ALA A 87 34.81 -11.48 -7.45
CA ALA A 87 35.44 -10.80 -6.34
C ALA A 87 34.86 -11.33 -5.01
N THR A 88 35.70 -11.43 -3.99
CA THR A 88 35.33 -11.85 -2.63
C THR A 88 35.97 -10.91 -1.61
N GLY A 89 35.18 -10.49 -0.63
CA GLY A 89 35.60 -9.69 0.51
C GLY A 89 34.79 -10.09 1.76
N ASN A 90 34.72 -9.22 2.75
CA ASN A 90 33.93 -9.46 3.95
C ASN A 90 33.37 -8.15 4.54
N THR A 91 32.47 -8.26 5.50
CA THR A 91 32.10 -7.12 6.34
C THR A 91 33.00 -7.00 7.57
N ASP A 92 33.20 -5.78 8.04
CA ASP A 92 34.02 -5.47 9.22
C ASP A 92 33.25 -5.73 10.54
N ALA A 93 33.76 -5.22 11.66
CA ALA A 93 33.09 -5.30 12.97
C ALA A 93 31.85 -4.39 13.08
N SER A 94 31.70 -3.43 12.17
CA SER A 94 30.60 -2.46 12.07
C SER A 94 29.60 -2.84 10.95
N ALA A 95 29.69 -4.07 10.42
CA ALA A 95 28.91 -4.61 9.31
C ALA A 95 29.09 -3.92 7.93
N ALA A 96 30.10 -3.06 7.76
CA ALA A 96 30.42 -2.41 6.50
C ALA A 96 31.30 -3.29 5.60
N ILE A 97 31.04 -3.33 4.29
CA ILE A 97 31.88 -4.02 3.30
C ILE A 97 33.31 -3.46 3.31
N GLN A 98 34.29 -4.36 3.29
CA GLN A 98 35.71 -4.05 3.16
C GLN A 98 36.43 -5.10 2.29
N ASN A 99 37.59 -4.73 1.75
CA ASN A 99 38.44 -5.58 0.92
C ASN A 99 37.74 -6.13 -0.34
N LEU A 100 36.79 -5.39 -0.92
CA LEU A 100 35.98 -5.84 -2.05
C LEU A 100 36.04 -4.84 -3.22
N SER A 101 36.86 -5.16 -4.20
CA SER A 101 37.11 -4.35 -5.40
C SER A 101 36.64 -5.10 -6.65
N LEU A 102 35.82 -4.45 -7.48
CA LEU A 102 35.48 -4.93 -8.81
C LEU A 102 36.61 -4.58 -9.79
N PRO A 103 37.13 -5.53 -10.58
CA PRO A 103 38.17 -5.23 -11.56
C PRO A 103 37.63 -4.51 -12.81
N ALA A 104 38.50 -3.76 -13.49
CA ALA A 104 38.17 -3.21 -14.81
C ALA A 104 37.94 -4.33 -15.83
N GLY A 105 36.98 -4.14 -16.73
CA GLY A 105 36.51 -5.14 -17.70
C GLY A 105 35.37 -6.04 -17.20
N THR A 106 35.00 -5.97 -15.91
CA THR A 106 33.80 -6.64 -15.40
C THR A 106 32.54 -6.10 -16.08
N THR A 107 31.66 -7.01 -16.51
CA THR A 107 30.39 -6.68 -17.15
C THR A 107 29.27 -6.61 -16.12
N LEU A 108 28.54 -5.51 -16.09
CA LEU A 108 27.36 -5.29 -15.25
C LEU A 108 26.09 -5.84 -15.94
N PRO A 109 24.96 -6.01 -15.23
CA PRO A 109 24.82 -5.99 -13.77
C PRO A 109 25.40 -7.24 -13.10
N LEU A 110 25.58 -7.18 -11.78
CA LEU A 110 26.23 -8.22 -10.98
C LEU A 110 25.37 -8.68 -9.82
N ILE A 111 25.61 -9.90 -9.34
CA ILE A 111 24.90 -10.49 -8.20
C ILE A 111 25.81 -10.42 -6.98
N LEU A 112 25.36 -9.76 -5.91
CA LEU A 112 26.05 -9.74 -4.62
C LEU A 112 25.33 -10.69 -3.67
N GLU A 113 26.06 -11.67 -3.12
CA GLU A 113 25.62 -12.49 -1.98
C GLU A 113 26.39 -12.07 -0.73
N VAL A 114 25.66 -11.78 0.36
CA VAL A 114 26.21 -11.73 1.72
C VAL A 114 25.88 -13.04 2.42
N ASP A 115 26.92 -13.80 2.75
CA ASP A 115 26.81 -15.03 3.53
C ASP A 115 26.97 -14.75 5.02
N GLY A 116 25.84 -14.64 5.70
CA GLY A 116 25.73 -14.52 7.14
C GLY A 116 25.85 -15.84 7.90
N THR A 117 26.31 -16.94 7.28
CA THR A 117 26.33 -18.27 7.91
C THR A 117 27.16 -18.31 9.19
N ASP A 118 28.31 -17.64 9.20
CA ASP A 118 29.26 -17.52 10.30
C ASP A 118 29.39 -16.07 10.81
N SER A 119 28.45 -15.19 10.45
CA SER A 119 28.44 -13.77 10.81
C SER A 119 27.73 -13.50 12.15
N THR A 120 27.81 -12.26 12.62
CA THR A 120 27.03 -11.74 13.74
C THR A 120 26.04 -10.66 13.27
N ASP A 121 24.75 -10.91 13.42
CA ASP A 121 23.67 -9.92 13.37
C ASP A 121 23.80 -9.03 14.62
N LEU A 122 24.15 -7.75 14.42
CA LEU A 122 24.55 -6.83 15.50
C LEU A 122 23.41 -6.45 16.45
N ILE A 123 22.14 -6.51 16.02
CA ILE A 123 20.97 -6.33 16.91
C ILE A 123 20.88 -7.48 17.92
N THR A 124 21.07 -8.71 17.46
CA THR A 124 20.79 -9.91 18.26
C THR A 124 22.02 -10.53 18.92
N ASN A 125 23.22 -10.08 18.53
CA ASN A 125 24.54 -10.63 18.87
C ASN A 125 24.60 -12.17 18.66
N ARG A 126 24.08 -12.62 17.51
CA ARG A 126 23.97 -14.03 17.11
C ARG A 126 24.12 -14.13 15.59
N THR A 127 24.33 -15.34 15.08
CA THR A 127 24.09 -15.62 13.65
C THR A 127 22.66 -15.20 13.26
N PRO A 128 22.44 -14.56 12.11
CA PRO A 128 21.09 -14.17 11.66
C PRO A 128 20.16 -15.38 11.46
N VAL A 129 18.86 -15.10 11.31
CA VAL A 129 17.84 -16.10 10.97
C VAL A 129 17.80 -16.41 9.47
N LEU A 130 17.91 -15.40 8.63
CA LEU A 130 18.15 -15.52 7.18
C LEU A 130 19.64 -15.36 6.95
N LYS A 131 20.29 -16.35 6.33
CA LYS A 131 21.75 -16.43 6.19
C LYS A 131 22.25 -15.96 4.84
N LYS A 132 21.49 -16.19 3.76
CA LYS A 132 21.94 -15.94 2.39
C LYS A 132 21.22 -14.74 1.76
N LEU A 133 21.65 -13.53 2.12
CA LEU A 133 21.08 -12.30 1.57
C LEU A 133 21.64 -12.03 0.17
N LYS A 134 20.81 -11.58 -0.77
CA LYS A 134 21.19 -11.27 -2.16
C LYS A 134 20.65 -9.93 -2.63
N THR A 135 21.40 -9.26 -3.50
CA THR A 135 20.97 -8.06 -4.22
C THR A 135 21.63 -8.01 -5.60
N VAL A 136 21.20 -7.08 -6.45
CA VAL A 136 21.78 -6.84 -7.78
C VAL A 136 22.45 -5.47 -7.81
N ILE A 137 23.67 -5.42 -8.33
CA ILE A 137 24.44 -4.18 -8.56
C ILE A 137 24.26 -3.76 -10.02
N THR A 138 23.91 -2.49 -10.22
CA THR A 138 23.84 -1.84 -11.53
C THR A 138 24.87 -0.73 -11.67
N LYS A 139 25.04 -0.25 -12.91
CA LYS A 139 25.96 0.85 -13.22
C LYS A 139 25.56 2.12 -12.49
N ASP A 140 24.27 2.47 -12.52
CA ASP A 140 23.72 3.69 -11.93
C ASP A 140 24.05 3.79 -10.43
N GLN A 141 23.99 2.68 -9.69
CA GLN A 141 24.36 2.63 -8.26
C GLN A 141 25.87 2.90 -8.05
N LEU A 142 26.73 2.34 -8.90
CA LEU A 142 28.18 2.52 -8.82
C LEU A 142 28.61 3.93 -9.23
N GLU A 143 28.01 4.50 -10.27
CA GLU A 143 28.28 5.89 -10.71
C GLU A 143 27.73 6.93 -9.72
N ALA A 144 26.61 6.64 -9.04
CA ALA A 144 26.11 7.45 -7.93
C ALA A 144 26.93 7.30 -6.63
N GLY A 145 27.80 6.28 -6.53
CA GLY A 145 28.61 6.00 -5.35
C GLY A 145 27.81 5.59 -4.11
N VAL A 146 26.59 5.07 -4.29
CA VAL A 146 25.70 4.71 -3.17
C VAL A 146 26.08 3.35 -2.57
N PRO A 147 25.92 3.15 -1.24
CA PRO A 147 26.19 1.85 -0.62
C PRO A 147 25.22 0.76 -1.10
N ILE A 148 25.75 -0.44 -1.36
CA ILE A 148 24.99 -1.60 -1.85
C ILE A 148 24.55 -2.48 -0.68
N TYR A 149 23.24 -2.58 -0.45
CA TYR A 149 22.70 -3.39 0.63
C TYR A 149 21.99 -4.65 0.11
N ALA A 150 22.29 -5.79 0.75
CA ALA A 150 21.53 -7.03 0.58
C ALA A 150 20.62 -7.23 1.80
N THR A 151 19.31 -7.39 1.55
CA THR A 151 18.25 -7.38 2.56
C THR A 151 17.29 -8.57 2.36
N PRO A 152 16.45 -8.93 3.35
CA PRO A 152 15.37 -9.89 3.16
C PRO A 152 14.49 -9.63 1.92
N LEU A 153 14.12 -8.37 1.67
CA LEU A 153 13.29 -7.97 0.53
C LEU A 153 14.05 -8.02 -0.79
N SER A 154 15.28 -7.52 -0.88
CA SER A 154 16.10 -7.64 -2.10
C SER A 154 16.35 -9.11 -2.46
N THR A 155 16.52 -9.96 -1.44
CA THR A 155 16.67 -11.41 -1.59
C THR A 155 15.38 -12.04 -2.11
N MET A 156 14.21 -11.59 -1.65
CA MET A 156 12.93 -12.06 -2.15
C MET A 156 12.69 -11.63 -3.60
N THR A 157 12.98 -10.37 -3.95
CA THR A 157 12.90 -9.85 -5.32
C THR A 157 13.80 -10.63 -6.26
N TYR A 158 15.06 -10.86 -5.86
CA TYR A 158 16.00 -11.72 -6.58
C TYR A 158 15.40 -13.11 -6.84
N LEU A 159 14.84 -13.75 -5.81
CA LEU A 159 14.27 -15.10 -5.92
C LEU A 159 13.01 -15.15 -6.80
N VAL A 160 12.17 -14.12 -6.78
CA VAL A 160 11.01 -13.98 -7.67
C VAL A 160 11.46 -13.81 -9.13
N ALA A 161 12.37 -12.89 -9.44
CA ALA A 161 12.90 -12.71 -10.80
C ALA A 161 13.56 -13.99 -11.33
N LYS A 162 14.38 -14.64 -10.49
CA LYS A 162 15.04 -15.92 -10.76
C LYS A 162 14.07 -17.10 -10.91
N ASN A 163 12.81 -16.96 -10.52
CA ASN A 163 11.75 -17.95 -10.77
C ASN A 163 10.87 -17.56 -11.97
N ALA A 164 10.80 -16.27 -12.31
CA ALA A 164 10.03 -15.72 -13.42
C ALA A 164 10.73 -15.80 -14.78
N ALA A 165 12.05 -15.99 -14.82
CA ALA A 165 12.81 -16.20 -16.06
C ALA A 165 12.34 -17.49 -16.76
N ASN A 166 11.51 -17.35 -17.79
CA ASN A 166 10.78 -18.41 -18.47
C ASN A 166 11.64 -19.17 -19.47
N ASP A 167 12.53 -18.48 -20.19
CA ASP A 167 13.49 -19.11 -21.10
C ASP A 167 14.78 -19.58 -20.38
N GLY A 168 14.94 -19.17 -19.12
CA GLY A 168 16.09 -19.49 -18.27
C GLY A 168 17.36 -18.71 -18.60
N SER A 169 17.32 -17.75 -19.53
CA SER A 169 18.47 -16.95 -19.93
C SER A 169 18.78 -15.83 -18.93
N VAL A 170 20.04 -15.37 -18.94
CA VAL A 170 20.47 -14.20 -18.17
C VAL A 170 19.65 -12.95 -18.54
N ASN A 171 19.29 -12.77 -19.80
CA ASN A 171 18.57 -11.56 -20.24
C ASN A 171 17.15 -11.53 -19.67
N ASP A 172 16.38 -12.62 -19.79
CA ASP A 172 15.05 -12.75 -19.19
C ASP A 172 15.12 -12.52 -17.67
N PHE A 173 16.07 -13.16 -16.97
CA PHE A 173 16.28 -12.92 -15.53
C PHE A 173 16.49 -11.43 -15.17
N LEU A 174 17.24 -10.67 -15.97
CA LEU A 174 17.45 -9.24 -15.75
C LEU A 174 16.20 -8.41 -16.06
N GLU A 175 15.47 -8.76 -17.12
CA GLU A 175 14.19 -8.14 -17.48
C GLU A 175 13.13 -8.37 -16.38
N GLN A 176 13.13 -9.54 -15.72
CA GLN A 176 12.23 -9.83 -14.60
C GLN A 176 12.54 -9.07 -13.29
N LEU A 177 13.69 -8.39 -13.14
CA LEU A 177 14.06 -7.73 -11.87
C LEU A 177 13.13 -6.58 -11.48
N ALA A 178 12.68 -5.76 -12.43
CA ALA A 178 11.76 -4.66 -12.16
C ALA A 178 10.31 -5.15 -11.89
N PRO A 179 9.71 -6.05 -12.70
CA PRO A 179 8.43 -6.69 -12.37
C PRO A 179 8.46 -7.43 -11.02
N ALA A 180 9.56 -8.11 -10.69
CA ALA A 180 9.72 -8.78 -9.40
C ALA A 180 9.72 -7.78 -8.23
N ASN A 181 10.32 -6.60 -8.40
CA ASN A 181 10.34 -5.56 -7.36
C ASN A 181 8.91 -5.08 -7.05
N GLN A 182 8.12 -4.80 -8.09
CA GLN A 182 6.72 -4.41 -7.95
C GLN A 182 5.89 -5.53 -7.30
N LEU A 183 6.03 -6.76 -7.79
CA LEU A 183 5.30 -7.94 -7.30
C LEU A 183 5.61 -8.22 -5.82
N VAL A 184 6.88 -8.19 -5.40
CA VAL A 184 7.27 -8.39 -3.99
C VAL A 184 6.75 -7.27 -3.11
N LEU A 185 6.85 -6.00 -3.54
CA LEU A 185 6.36 -4.88 -2.75
C LEU A 185 4.83 -4.90 -2.61
N SER A 186 4.07 -5.28 -3.63
CA SER A 186 2.60 -5.39 -3.54
C SER A 186 2.09 -6.38 -2.48
N VAL A 187 2.94 -7.27 -1.98
CA VAL A 187 2.59 -8.29 -0.98
C VAL A 187 3.34 -8.06 0.34
N PHE A 188 4.62 -7.68 0.29
CA PHE A 188 5.53 -7.57 1.44
C PHE A 188 6.05 -6.14 1.69
N ASN A 189 5.37 -5.10 1.20
CA ASN A 189 5.45 -3.75 1.79
C ASN A 189 4.67 -3.65 3.12
N PHE A 190 3.88 -4.67 3.48
CA PHE A 190 3.02 -4.72 4.68
C PHE A 190 2.03 -3.54 4.80
N GLY A 191 1.53 -3.00 3.68
CA GLY A 191 0.58 -1.88 3.64
C GLY A 191 1.20 -0.49 3.77
N LEU A 192 2.52 -0.36 3.58
CA LEU A 192 3.18 0.94 3.42
C LEU A 192 2.77 1.62 2.10
N ASN A 193 2.70 2.96 2.12
CA ASN A 193 2.36 3.79 0.97
C ASN A 193 3.54 4.73 0.62
N SER A 194 4.70 4.13 0.41
CA SER A 194 5.96 4.83 0.14
C SER A 194 6.69 4.23 -1.07
N ASN A 195 7.44 5.07 -1.80
CA ASN A 195 8.21 4.69 -2.99
C ASN A 195 9.45 3.86 -2.59
N LEU A 196 9.18 2.62 -2.19
CA LEU A 196 10.20 1.62 -1.90
C LEU A 196 10.76 1.02 -3.18
N ASN A 197 12.06 0.76 -3.18
CA ASN A 197 12.74 0.01 -4.21
C ASN A 197 13.70 -0.96 -3.51
N THR A 198 13.48 -2.26 -3.67
CA THR A 198 14.20 -3.30 -2.92
C THR A 198 15.70 -3.34 -3.21
N PHE A 199 16.16 -2.76 -4.32
CA PHE A 199 17.59 -2.66 -4.67
C PHE A 199 18.20 -1.28 -4.36
N LEU A 200 17.40 -0.20 -4.28
CA LEU A 200 17.89 1.18 -4.12
C LEU A 200 17.62 1.83 -2.76
N THR A 201 16.56 1.43 -2.04
CA THR A 201 16.20 2.08 -0.76
C THR A 201 17.20 1.66 0.33
N SER A 202 17.78 2.64 1.02
CA SER A 202 18.72 2.38 2.12
C SER A 202 17.97 1.84 3.35
N PRO A 203 18.36 0.69 3.93
CA PRO A 203 17.78 0.12 5.15
C PRO A 203 18.48 0.64 6.43
N LEU A 204 19.28 1.71 6.31
CA LEU A 204 20.06 2.39 7.34
C LEU A 204 19.93 3.92 7.17
N ILE A 205 20.25 4.69 8.21
CA ILE A 205 20.34 6.15 8.12
C ILE A 205 21.77 6.54 7.75
N ASP A 206 22.07 6.47 6.45
CA ASP A 206 23.37 6.91 5.89
C ASP A 206 23.46 8.45 5.73
N SER A 207 24.63 8.94 5.31
CA SER A 207 24.94 10.36 5.19
C SER A 207 24.08 11.13 4.17
N ASN A 208 23.35 10.45 3.29
CA ASN A 208 22.40 11.08 2.35
C ASN A 208 21.02 11.31 2.99
N ALA A 209 20.67 10.58 4.06
CA ALA A 209 19.40 10.65 4.78
C ALA A 209 19.34 11.88 5.72
N THR A 210 19.53 13.06 5.14
CA THR A 210 19.67 14.36 5.83
C THR A 210 18.35 15.00 6.26
N THR A 211 17.21 14.43 5.87
CA THR A 211 15.87 14.94 6.21
C THR A 211 15.01 13.87 6.88
N ALA A 212 14.05 14.28 7.71
CA ALA A 212 13.15 13.36 8.41
C ALA A 212 12.40 12.44 7.45
N ALA A 213 11.98 12.92 6.27
CA ALA A 213 11.29 12.10 5.27
C ALA A 213 12.17 10.98 4.68
N GLN A 214 13.48 11.23 4.48
CA GLN A 214 14.42 10.19 4.05
C GLN A 214 14.68 9.17 5.16
N GLN A 215 14.73 9.61 6.42
CA GLN A 215 14.88 8.72 7.58
C GLN A 215 13.61 7.89 7.82
N GLN A 216 12.43 8.44 7.58
CA GLN A 216 11.15 7.72 7.59
C GLN A 216 11.12 6.63 6.51
N LEU A 217 11.54 6.95 5.28
CA LEU A 217 11.65 5.96 4.19
C LEU A 217 12.63 4.82 4.54
N ALA A 218 13.76 5.13 5.18
CA ALA A 218 14.72 4.12 5.66
C ALA A 218 14.12 3.26 6.80
N ALA A 219 13.41 3.88 7.75
CA ALA A 219 12.72 3.19 8.85
C ALA A 219 11.60 2.26 8.34
N GLU A 220 10.81 2.72 7.38
CA GLU A 220 9.77 1.94 6.71
C GLU A 220 10.36 0.74 5.97
N TYR A 221 11.38 0.95 5.13
CA TYR A 221 12.03 -0.14 4.41
C TYR A 221 12.69 -1.14 5.37
N ARG A 222 13.34 -0.65 6.42
CA ARG A 222 14.00 -1.51 7.41
C ARG A 222 13.00 -2.34 8.21
N ALA A 223 11.91 -1.74 8.65
CA ALA A 223 10.88 -2.45 9.40
C ALA A 223 10.09 -3.43 8.51
N ALA A 224 9.89 -3.15 7.21
CA ALA A 224 9.35 -4.13 6.26
C ALA A 224 10.29 -5.34 6.06
N ASN A 225 11.61 -5.11 6.02
CA ASN A 225 12.62 -6.18 5.99
C ASN A 225 12.59 -7.05 7.25
N GLU A 226 12.48 -6.45 8.44
CA GLU A 226 12.35 -7.19 9.70
C GLU A 226 10.99 -7.89 9.83
N ALA A 227 9.91 -7.31 9.29
CA ALA A 227 8.60 -7.94 9.22
C ALA A 227 8.63 -9.22 8.37
N LEU A 228 9.22 -9.16 7.16
CA LEU A 228 9.42 -10.34 6.30
C LEU A 228 10.26 -11.41 7.01
N ALA A 229 11.39 -11.03 7.62
CA ALA A 229 12.21 -11.94 8.40
C ALA A 229 11.45 -12.56 9.59
N THR A 230 10.55 -11.81 10.21
CA THR A 230 9.76 -12.23 11.38
C THR A 230 8.64 -13.21 11.02
N VAL A 231 7.88 -12.96 9.96
CA VAL A 231 6.83 -13.91 9.52
C VAL A 231 7.46 -15.21 9.00
N VAL A 232 8.57 -15.12 8.26
CA VAL A 232 9.36 -16.29 7.82
C VAL A 232 9.91 -17.08 9.02
N PHE A 233 10.49 -16.41 10.02
CA PHE A 233 11.00 -17.06 11.24
C PHE A 233 9.87 -17.77 12.01
N ARG A 234 8.73 -17.11 12.21
CA ARG A 234 7.56 -17.68 12.92
C ARG A 234 6.98 -18.88 12.17
N ALA A 235 6.83 -18.80 10.83
CA ALA A 235 6.36 -19.89 10.00
C ALA A 235 7.33 -21.09 10.01
N THR A 236 8.63 -20.84 9.87
CA THR A 236 9.68 -21.87 9.92
C THR A 236 9.69 -22.60 11.28
N ASN A 237 9.54 -21.86 12.39
CA ASN A 237 9.46 -22.47 13.71
C ASN A 237 8.16 -23.28 13.92
N ARG A 238 7.03 -22.85 13.33
CA ARG A 238 5.77 -23.62 13.37
C ARG A 238 5.89 -24.97 12.67
N LEU A 239 6.70 -25.05 11.61
CA LEU A 239 7.04 -26.29 10.88
C LEU A 239 8.04 -27.16 11.66
N ARG A 240 9.08 -26.57 12.25
CA ARG A 240 10.07 -27.27 13.10
C ARG A 240 9.43 -27.95 14.32
N ALA A 241 8.38 -27.34 14.89
CA ALA A 241 7.58 -27.96 15.96
C ALA A 241 6.95 -29.30 15.55
N ASN A 242 6.74 -29.53 14.25
CA ASN A 242 6.29 -30.80 13.66
C ASN A 242 7.47 -31.63 13.11
N ALA A 243 8.67 -31.50 13.70
CA ALA A 243 9.92 -32.19 13.33
C ALA A 243 10.42 -31.97 11.88
N SER A 244 10.00 -30.89 11.20
CA SER A 244 10.50 -30.56 9.87
C SER A 244 11.95 -30.05 9.91
N ASN A 245 12.86 -30.71 9.17
CA ASN A 245 14.18 -30.17 8.87
C ASN A 245 14.05 -29.09 7.78
N VAL A 246 14.06 -27.81 8.20
CA VAL A 246 13.84 -26.65 7.32
C VAL A 246 14.52 -25.38 7.88
N SER A 247 15.01 -24.52 6.99
CA SER A 247 15.57 -23.19 7.31
C SER A 247 14.65 -22.06 6.84
N GLU A 248 14.87 -20.89 7.41
CA GLU A 248 14.22 -19.63 7.04
C GLU A 248 14.52 -19.28 5.57
N ASP A 249 15.74 -19.53 5.08
CA ASP A 249 16.11 -19.33 3.67
C ASP A 249 15.29 -20.24 2.73
N ILE A 250 15.00 -21.48 3.14
CA ILE A 250 14.15 -22.42 2.38
C ILE A 250 12.70 -21.91 2.34
N ILE A 251 12.18 -21.37 3.45
CA ILE A 251 10.82 -20.80 3.48
C ILE A 251 10.73 -19.51 2.67
N LEU A 252 11.73 -18.63 2.73
CA LEU A 252 11.79 -17.43 1.88
C LEU A 252 11.82 -17.79 0.39
N ALA A 253 12.66 -18.76 -0.01
CA ALA A 253 12.72 -19.26 -1.37
C ALA A 253 11.44 -20.01 -1.81
N GLN A 254 10.71 -20.61 -0.87
CA GLN A 254 9.40 -21.20 -1.17
C GLN A 254 8.33 -20.12 -1.36
N LEU A 255 8.26 -19.09 -0.50
CA LEU A 255 7.31 -17.96 -0.63
C LEU A 255 7.56 -17.16 -1.93
N ALA A 256 8.82 -17.01 -2.34
CA ALA A 256 9.19 -16.42 -3.63
C ALA A 256 8.83 -17.30 -4.84
N ARG A 257 8.42 -18.56 -4.62
CA ARG A 257 7.93 -19.49 -5.66
C ARG A 257 6.41 -19.61 -5.66
N ASP A 258 5.79 -19.46 -4.49
CA ASP A 258 4.35 -19.18 -4.30
C ASP A 258 4.00 -17.93 -5.12
N LEU A 259 4.56 -16.77 -4.71
CA LEU A 259 4.26 -15.45 -5.26
C LEU A 259 4.50 -15.33 -6.77
N GLN A 260 5.58 -15.91 -7.26
CA GLN A 260 5.92 -15.79 -8.68
C GLN A 260 4.95 -16.56 -9.59
N ALA A 261 4.46 -17.73 -9.15
CA ALA A 261 3.83 -18.68 -10.05
C ALA A 261 2.35 -18.37 -10.35
N ASP A 262 1.62 -17.80 -9.39
CA ASP A 262 0.20 -17.42 -9.57
C ASP A 262 -0.20 -16.12 -8.81
N ARG A 263 0.80 -15.29 -8.46
CA ARG A 263 0.63 -13.96 -7.82
C ARG A 263 -0.07 -14.00 -6.45
N ARG A 264 0.11 -15.09 -5.71
CA ARG A 264 -0.52 -15.36 -4.40
C ARG A 264 0.46 -15.93 -3.39
N ILE A 265 0.03 -15.97 -2.13
CA ILE A 265 0.62 -16.78 -1.06
C ILE A 265 -0.46 -17.72 -0.54
N ASP A 266 -0.59 -18.91 -1.13
CA ASP A 266 -1.61 -19.91 -0.77
C ASP A 266 -1.04 -21.30 -0.41
N ASN A 267 0.30 -21.46 -0.46
CA ASN A 267 1.05 -22.72 -0.38
C ASN A 267 1.06 -23.56 -1.66
N ARG A 268 0.82 -22.98 -2.83
CA ARG A 268 0.95 -23.63 -4.14
C ARG A 268 1.89 -22.83 -5.02
N ALA A 269 2.23 -23.40 -6.17
CA ALA A 269 2.85 -22.68 -7.26
C ALA A 269 2.25 -23.20 -8.58
N GLY A 270 1.50 -22.36 -9.28
CA GLY A 270 0.69 -22.76 -10.43
C GLY A 270 -0.33 -23.83 -10.04
N GLY A 271 -0.96 -23.67 -8.86
CA GLY A 271 -1.87 -24.66 -8.28
C GLY A 271 -1.20 -25.93 -7.71
N THR A 272 0.10 -26.16 -7.92
CA THR A 272 0.84 -27.33 -7.40
C THR A 272 1.25 -27.12 -5.95
N GLN A 273 0.80 -28.00 -5.05
CA GLN A 273 1.08 -27.92 -3.61
C GLN A 273 2.59 -27.86 -3.30
N LEU A 274 3.02 -26.86 -2.54
CA LEU A 274 4.40 -26.69 -2.10
C LEU A 274 4.75 -27.57 -0.89
N ARG A 275 6.04 -27.87 -0.74
CA ARG A 275 6.58 -28.91 0.17
C ARG A 275 6.33 -28.62 1.65
N HIS A 276 6.40 -27.36 2.05
CA HIS A 276 6.31 -26.93 3.44
C HIS A 276 5.11 -26.00 3.63
N ALA A 277 3.92 -26.55 3.88
CA ALA A 277 2.72 -25.74 4.09
C ALA A 277 2.87 -24.84 5.33
N VAL A 278 3.13 -23.55 5.12
CA VAL A 278 3.18 -22.52 6.16
C VAL A 278 1.76 -22.14 6.59
N ASN A 279 1.60 -21.70 7.83
CA ASN A 279 0.32 -21.12 8.24
C ASN A 279 0.18 -19.71 7.66
N LEU A 280 -0.84 -19.49 6.83
CA LEU A 280 -1.11 -18.19 6.20
C LEU A 280 -1.43 -17.12 7.26
N ASP A 281 -2.10 -17.46 8.36
CA ASP A 281 -2.35 -16.54 9.49
C ASP A 281 -1.06 -15.97 10.11
N ILE A 282 0.10 -16.63 9.92
CA ILE A 282 1.40 -16.11 10.38
C ILE A 282 1.95 -15.10 9.37
N ILE A 283 1.74 -15.33 8.07
CA ILE A 283 2.19 -14.44 7.00
C ILE A 283 1.37 -13.15 7.00
N SER A 284 0.04 -13.26 7.00
CA SER A 284 -0.90 -12.13 7.10
C SER A 284 -1.25 -11.75 8.54
N SER A 285 -0.32 -11.92 9.50
CA SER A 285 -0.53 -11.37 10.84
C SER A 285 -0.06 -9.92 10.90
N ASN A 286 -0.68 -9.11 11.77
CA ASN A 286 -0.20 -7.76 12.05
C ASN A 286 1.24 -7.83 12.60
N VAL A 287 2.16 -7.08 11.98
CA VAL A 287 3.60 -7.16 12.27
C VAL A 287 4.11 -6.17 13.30
N LEU A 288 3.41 -5.06 13.56
CA LEU A 288 3.92 -3.96 14.41
C LEU A 288 4.27 -4.41 15.83
N ASP A 289 3.40 -5.22 16.45
CA ASP A 289 3.57 -5.75 17.81
C ASP A 289 4.49 -6.99 17.88
N LEU A 290 4.98 -7.50 16.74
CA LEU A 290 5.92 -8.63 16.72
C LEU A 290 7.34 -8.17 17.04
N THR A 291 8.13 -9.05 17.67
CA THR A 291 9.53 -8.76 17.96
C THR A 291 10.48 -9.22 16.85
N ILE A 292 11.53 -8.42 16.61
CA ILE A 292 12.63 -8.74 15.71
C ILE A 292 13.22 -10.10 16.11
N PRO A 293 13.49 -11.04 15.17
CA PRO A 293 13.73 -12.44 15.52
C PRO A 293 14.90 -12.63 16.48
N ARG A 294 14.69 -13.39 17.56
CA ARG A 294 15.67 -13.65 18.65
C ARG A 294 15.99 -12.43 19.56
N SER A 295 15.31 -11.30 19.39
CA SER A 295 15.39 -10.11 20.27
C SER A 295 14.17 -9.99 21.22
N GLN A 296 14.06 -8.86 21.92
CA GLN A 296 12.83 -8.40 22.59
C GLN A 296 12.31 -7.05 22.04
N ILE A 297 12.95 -6.51 20.99
CA ILE A 297 12.63 -5.22 20.36
C ILE A 297 11.45 -5.44 19.41
N LYS A 298 10.42 -4.58 19.44
CA LYS A 298 9.31 -4.68 18.48
C LYS A 298 9.65 -4.04 17.14
N ILE A 299 8.92 -4.43 16.11
CA ILE A 299 8.95 -3.78 14.79
C ILE A 299 8.41 -2.33 14.87
N SER A 300 7.51 -2.02 15.83
CA SER A 300 7.12 -0.64 16.15
C SER A 300 8.27 0.27 16.58
N ASP A 301 9.36 -0.30 17.09
CA ASP A 301 10.44 0.42 17.78
C ASP A 301 11.66 0.64 16.86
N ILE A 302 11.50 0.47 15.53
CA ILE A 302 12.60 0.47 14.56
C ILE A 302 13.38 1.80 14.53
N ALA A 303 12.75 2.93 14.90
CA ALA A 303 13.42 4.21 14.95
C ALA A 303 14.59 4.19 15.94
N SER A 304 14.40 3.62 17.14
CA SER A 304 15.46 3.45 18.13
C SER A 304 16.54 2.47 17.66
N VAL A 305 16.17 1.43 16.90
CA VAL A 305 17.15 0.54 16.26
C VAL A 305 18.04 1.32 15.28
N LEU A 306 17.44 2.18 14.45
CA LEU A 306 18.20 3.01 13.52
C LEU A 306 18.99 4.14 14.19
N GLU A 307 18.59 4.59 15.39
CA GLU A 307 19.37 5.52 16.21
C GLU A 307 20.66 4.87 16.74
N ASP A 308 20.55 3.66 17.32
CA ASP A 308 21.71 2.87 17.76
C ASP A 308 22.65 2.53 16.57
N GLU A 309 22.08 2.26 15.39
CA GLU A 309 22.83 1.88 14.19
C GLU A 309 23.49 3.05 13.45
N LEU A 310 23.27 4.32 13.83
CA LEU A 310 23.96 5.47 13.21
C LEU A 310 25.49 5.41 13.31
N GLN A 311 26.03 4.72 14.32
CA GLN A 311 27.46 4.50 14.48
C GLN A 311 28.04 3.46 13.52
N LEU A 312 27.19 2.68 12.83
CA LEU A 312 27.58 1.65 11.88
C LEU A 312 27.71 2.25 10.47
N GLY A 313 28.77 1.88 9.75
CA GLY A 313 29.01 2.39 8.39
C GLY A 313 29.50 3.86 8.30
N ASN A 314 29.93 4.47 9.40
CA ASN A 314 30.45 5.85 9.45
C ASN A 314 29.44 6.94 9.04
N SER A 315 28.15 6.79 9.37
CA SER A 315 27.17 7.85 9.11
C SER A 315 27.49 9.13 9.88
N THR A 316 27.31 10.27 9.22
CA THR A 316 27.43 11.62 9.81
C THR A 316 26.08 12.33 9.88
N ALA A 317 24.98 11.63 9.58
CA ALA A 317 23.64 12.15 9.66
C ALA A 317 23.26 12.49 11.11
N THR A 318 22.52 13.58 11.30
CA THR A 318 21.82 13.85 12.57
C THR A 318 20.51 13.07 12.59
N PHE A 319 20.18 12.43 13.71
CA PHE A 319 18.91 11.73 13.85
C PHE A 319 17.74 12.71 14.00
N LEU A 320 16.62 12.43 13.33
CA LEU A 320 15.47 13.35 13.22
C LEU A 320 14.11 12.70 13.55
N ILE A 321 14.08 11.39 13.86
CA ILE A 321 12.83 10.61 13.92
C ILE A 321 12.62 9.73 15.18
N PRO A 322 13.02 10.14 16.41
CA PRO A 322 13.05 9.25 17.58
C PRO A 322 11.70 8.63 17.98
N ASP A 323 10.59 9.36 17.81
CA ASP A 323 9.25 8.87 18.12
C ASP A 323 8.51 8.27 16.89
N TYR A 324 9.23 7.89 15.82
CA TYR A 324 8.61 7.41 14.58
C TYR A 324 8.29 5.91 14.58
N THR A 325 7.00 5.59 14.64
CA THR A 325 6.48 4.25 14.34
C THR A 325 6.07 4.15 12.86
N PRO A 326 6.67 3.27 12.05
CA PRO A 326 6.25 3.06 10.66
C PRO A 326 4.80 2.58 10.55
N PRO A 327 4.01 3.02 9.55
CA PRO A 327 2.58 2.67 9.41
C PRO A 327 2.34 1.26 8.85
N LEU A 328 3.14 0.28 9.27
CA LEU A 328 3.05 -1.13 8.88
C LEU A 328 1.75 -1.78 9.38
N THR A 329 1.27 -2.78 8.64
CA THR A 329 0.09 -3.58 8.99
C THR A 329 0.39 -5.07 8.88
N GLN A 330 0.14 -5.70 7.75
CA GLN A 330 0.25 -7.15 7.50
C GLN A 330 0.64 -7.38 6.04
N ALA A 331 1.23 -8.53 5.71
CA ALA A 331 1.40 -8.91 4.31
C ALA A 331 0.04 -9.24 3.69
N LEU A 332 -0.16 -8.87 2.42
CA LEU A 332 -1.30 -9.37 1.65
C LEU A 332 -1.08 -10.84 1.27
N LEU A 333 -2.12 -11.54 0.80
CA LEU A 333 -2.02 -12.93 0.31
C LEU A 333 -2.31 -13.04 -1.20
N ASN A 334 -2.69 -11.93 -1.84
CA ASN A 334 -2.82 -11.76 -3.29
C ASN A 334 -2.03 -10.50 -3.67
N ALA A 335 -1.37 -10.49 -4.82
CA ALA A 335 -0.65 -9.31 -5.32
C ALA A 335 -1.56 -8.23 -5.91
N ASP A 336 -1.05 -7.00 -5.89
CA ASP A 336 -1.63 -5.75 -6.41
C ASP A 336 -0.48 -4.93 -7.03
N THR A 337 0.06 -5.43 -8.14
CA THR A 337 1.39 -5.07 -8.69
C THR A 337 1.48 -3.60 -9.10
N ASP A 338 0.35 -3.01 -9.51
CA ASP A 338 0.17 -1.62 -9.91
C ASP A 338 -0.46 -0.74 -8.81
N SER A 339 -0.87 -1.35 -7.69
CA SER A 339 -1.31 -0.66 -6.47
C SER A 339 -2.56 0.22 -6.63
N ASP A 340 -3.45 -0.15 -7.56
CA ASP A 340 -4.78 0.47 -7.69
C ASP A 340 -5.77 -0.07 -6.63
N GLY A 341 -5.39 -1.15 -5.92
CA GLY A 341 -6.19 -1.83 -4.91
C GLY A 341 -7.17 -2.85 -5.48
N ILE A 342 -6.94 -3.38 -6.67
CA ILE A 342 -7.61 -4.55 -7.26
C ILE A 342 -6.54 -5.63 -7.42
N VAL A 343 -6.71 -6.75 -6.71
CA VAL A 343 -5.72 -7.82 -6.75
C VAL A 343 -5.60 -8.41 -8.16
N ASN A 344 -4.39 -8.77 -8.62
CA ASN A 344 -4.11 -9.07 -10.04
C ASN A 344 -4.78 -10.34 -10.60
N ALA A 345 -5.64 -11.00 -9.82
CA ALA A 345 -6.50 -12.09 -10.27
C ALA A 345 -7.95 -11.66 -10.54
N LEU A 346 -8.30 -10.41 -10.21
CA LEU A 346 -9.56 -9.73 -10.52
C LEU A 346 -9.34 -8.62 -11.57
N ASP A 347 -8.16 -7.99 -11.55
CA ASP A 347 -7.66 -7.18 -12.66
C ASP A 347 -7.65 -7.99 -13.97
N SER A 348 -8.41 -7.51 -14.95
CA SER A 348 -8.46 -8.03 -16.33
C SER A 348 -8.01 -6.97 -17.34
N SER A 349 -7.41 -5.89 -16.84
CA SER A 349 -6.73 -4.79 -17.54
C SER A 349 -5.20 -4.90 -17.46
N GLY A 350 -4.68 -6.02 -16.93
CA GLY A 350 -3.27 -6.24 -16.70
C GLY A 350 -2.37 -6.09 -17.94
N SER A 351 -1.11 -5.75 -17.64
CA SER A 351 -0.01 -5.45 -18.57
C SER A 351 0.04 -4.01 -19.09
N VAL A 352 0.71 -3.15 -18.29
CA VAL A 352 1.65 -2.20 -18.90
C VAL A 352 2.79 -3.04 -19.49
N ASP A 353 2.61 -3.46 -20.74
CA ASP A 353 3.64 -4.14 -21.51
C ASP A 353 4.75 -3.13 -21.82
N VAL A 354 5.90 -3.24 -21.15
CA VAL A 354 7.04 -2.31 -21.32
C VAL A 354 7.87 -2.67 -22.57
N SER A 355 7.18 -3.00 -23.67
CA SER A 355 7.80 -3.31 -24.97
C SER A 355 7.73 -2.13 -25.96
N ASN A 356 8.67 -1.20 -25.75
CA ASN A 356 9.29 -0.37 -26.79
C ASN A 356 8.40 0.63 -27.57
N GLY A 357 8.65 1.93 -27.37
CA GLY A 357 7.81 2.99 -27.93
C GLY A 357 7.99 3.26 -29.43
N ASN A 358 6.87 3.44 -30.13
CA ASN A 358 6.84 4.16 -31.41
C ASN A 358 5.54 4.99 -31.55
N ALA A 359 5.59 6.24 -31.10
CA ALA A 359 4.44 7.15 -31.16
C ALA A 359 4.33 7.81 -32.54
N ASN A 360 3.45 7.29 -33.41
CA ASN A 360 2.97 7.98 -34.61
C ASN A 360 1.63 7.38 -35.09
N GLY A 361 0.57 8.20 -35.15
CA GLY A 361 -0.72 7.81 -35.70
C GLY A 361 -1.88 8.60 -35.10
N ASN A 362 -2.35 9.62 -35.83
CA ASN A 362 -3.59 10.31 -35.49
C ASN A 362 -4.76 9.56 -36.13
N ASP A 363 -5.86 9.35 -35.40
CA ASP A 363 -7.19 9.51 -36.00
C ASP A 363 -8.26 9.84 -34.94
N GLU A 364 -9.32 10.52 -35.35
CA GLU A 364 -10.50 10.77 -34.52
C GLU A 364 -11.61 9.77 -34.86
N SER A 365 -12.27 9.24 -33.83
CA SER A 365 -13.57 8.54 -33.88
C SER A 365 -13.63 7.21 -34.67
N THR A 366 -13.83 6.12 -33.93
CA THR A 366 -15.04 5.29 -34.13
C THR A 366 -15.28 4.39 -32.92
N ILE A 367 -16.49 4.46 -32.36
CA ILE A 367 -16.97 3.47 -31.40
C ILE A 367 -17.62 2.34 -32.20
N ASN A 368 -17.15 1.10 -32.07
CA ASN A 368 -18.00 -0.10 -32.15
C ASN A 368 -17.30 -1.38 -31.66
N ASN A 369 -17.94 -2.03 -30.69
CA ASN A 369 -17.77 -3.40 -30.18
C ASN A 369 -16.79 -4.35 -30.91
N VAL A 370 -15.80 -4.83 -30.17
CA VAL A 370 -15.40 -6.26 -30.19
C VAL A 370 -15.80 -6.85 -28.85
N ALA A 371 -16.45 -8.03 -28.87
CA ALA A 371 -16.96 -8.66 -27.66
C ALA A 371 -15.98 -9.71 -27.09
N SER A 372 -15.50 -9.49 -25.88
CA SER A 372 -14.76 -10.46 -25.07
C SER A 372 -15.48 -10.66 -23.72
N SER A 373 -15.40 -11.86 -23.17
CA SER A 373 -16.19 -12.40 -22.06
C SER A 373 -16.28 -11.50 -20.82
N ASN A 374 -17.39 -10.76 -20.74
CA ASN A 374 -17.91 -9.94 -19.64
C ASN A 374 -17.37 -10.25 -18.21
N ASN A 375 -16.75 -9.25 -17.58
CA ASN A 375 -16.98 -8.96 -16.16
C ASN A 375 -16.95 -7.44 -15.86
N ALA A 376 -17.68 -6.67 -16.67
CA ALA A 376 -17.64 -5.20 -16.64
C ALA A 376 -18.27 -4.61 -15.36
N ALA A 377 -17.59 -3.60 -14.79
CA ALA A 377 -18.09 -2.85 -13.64
C ALA A 377 -19.45 -2.19 -13.92
N ILE A 378 -20.37 -2.31 -12.96
CA ILE A 378 -21.72 -1.75 -13.02
C ILE A 378 -21.67 -0.23 -12.87
N LEU A 379 -20.74 0.26 -12.06
CA LEU A 379 -20.40 1.67 -11.85
C LEU A 379 -18.88 1.76 -11.59
N GLN A 380 -18.22 2.81 -12.10
CA GLN A 380 -16.82 3.12 -11.82
C GLN A 380 -16.61 4.64 -11.89
N VAL A 381 -16.08 5.26 -10.83
CA VAL A 381 -15.79 6.70 -10.77
C VAL A 381 -14.50 6.96 -9.98
N ASN A 382 -13.44 7.38 -10.69
CA ASN A 382 -12.10 7.69 -10.18
C ASN A 382 -11.69 9.18 -10.36
N PHE A 383 -12.62 10.03 -10.81
CA PHE A 383 -12.48 11.48 -10.99
C PHE A 383 -11.33 12.05 -11.87
N ASP A 384 -10.32 11.28 -12.27
CA ASP A 384 -9.12 11.72 -13.02
C ASP A 384 -9.42 12.61 -14.23
N ARG A 385 -10.42 12.21 -15.01
CA ARG A 385 -10.93 12.91 -16.20
C ARG A 385 -11.58 14.27 -15.93
N LEU A 386 -11.69 14.69 -14.67
CA LEU A 386 -12.29 15.95 -14.25
C LEU A 386 -11.20 16.99 -13.93
N ARG A 387 -11.44 18.23 -14.35
CA ARG A 387 -10.55 19.35 -14.01
C ARG A 387 -10.73 19.72 -12.53
N ARG A 388 -9.60 19.83 -11.81
CA ARG A 388 -9.55 20.36 -10.43
C ARG A 388 -10.34 21.67 -10.26
N GLY A 389 -11.15 21.75 -9.21
CA GLY A 389 -12.16 22.79 -8.98
C GLY A 389 -13.53 22.22 -8.60
N ALA A 390 -14.52 23.09 -8.40
CA ALA A 390 -15.84 22.72 -7.87
C ALA A 390 -16.54 21.57 -8.65
N TYR A 391 -16.89 20.50 -7.94
CA TYR A 391 -17.57 19.33 -8.49
C TYR A 391 -19.07 19.60 -8.54
N ARG A 392 -19.66 19.64 -9.73
CA ARG A 392 -21.01 20.21 -9.92
C ARG A 392 -22.09 19.15 -9.87
N GLU A 393 -23.34 19.57 -9.64
CA GLU A 393 -24.49 18.68 -9.74
C GLU A 393 -24.61 18.03 -11.14
N SER A 394 -24.20 18.73 -12.21
CA SER A 394 -24.11 18.16 -13.56
C SER A 394 -23.12 17.01 -13.69
N ASP A 395 -22.03 17.05 -12.90
CA ASP A 395 -20.98 16.04 -12.94
C ASP A 395 -21.41 14.80 -12.16
N LEU A 396 -21.84 14.95 -10.90
CA LEU A 396 -22.34 13.82 -10.11
C LEU A 396 -23.60 13.17 -10.72
N ARG A 397 -24.47 13.92 -11.42
CA ARG A 397 -25.64 13.33 -12.11
C ARG A 397 -25.24 12.40 -13.25
N ARG A 398 -24.15 12.71 -13.94
CA ARG A 398 -23.56 11.86 -14.99
C ARG A 398 -22.80 10.69 -14.37
N ASP A 399 -21.93 10.98 -13.40
CA ASP A 399 -20.96 10.03 -12.86
C ASP A 399 -21.62 9.00 -11.94
N PHE A 400 -22.56 9.42 -11.09
CA PHE A 400 -23.35 8.54 -10.21
C PHE A 400 -24.77 8.24 -10.72
N ARG A 401 -25.08 8.59 -11.98
CA ARG A 401 -26.37 8.32 -12.65
C ARG A 401 -27.62 8.87 -11.93
N VAL A 402 -27.44 9.89 -11.08
CA VAL A 402 -28.45 10.37 -10.11
C VAL A 402 -29.76 10.81 -10.78
N GLY A 403 -30.84 10.07 -10.53
CA GLY A 403 -32.19 10.34 -11.04
C GLY A 403 -32.53 9.68 -12.38
N THR A 404 -31.65 8.83 -12.92
CA THR A 404 -31.93 8.05 -14.15
C THR A 404 -33.06 7.04 -13.98
N GLN A 405 -33.34 6.59 -12.75
CA GLN A 405 -34.49 5.73 -12.41
C GLN A 405 -35.73 6.50 -11.95
N GLY A 406 -35.77 7.83 -12.13
CA GLY A 406 -36.92 8.67 -11.80
C GLY A 406 -37.08 9.03 -10.31
N TYR A 407 -36.16 8.57 -9.46
CA TYR A 407 -36.01 9.05 -8.08
C TYR A 407 -35.76 10.56 -8.05
N ARG A 408 -36.26 11.23 -7.00
CA ARG A 408 -36.22 12.70 -6.84
C ARG A 408 -35.60 13.15 -5.52
N ASP A 409 -34.68 12.35 -5.00
CA ASP A 409 -33.93 12.67 -3.79
C ASP A 409 -33.08 13.95 -3.95
N SER A 410 -32.89 14.68 -2.85
CA SER A 410 -32.14 15.92 -2.85
C SER A 410 -30.63 15.68 -2.93
N VAL A 411 -29.96 16.41 -3.83
CA VAL A 411 -28.49 16.55 -3.84
C VAL A 411 -28.07 17.60 -2.80
N ARG A 412 -27.00 17.31 -2.04
CA ARG A 412 -26.25 18.25 -1.19
C ARG A 412 -24.76 18.09 -1.41
N GLY A 413 -24.04 19.20 -1.32
CA GLY A 413 -22.61 19.29 -1.50
C GLY A 413 -22.27 20.48 -2.42
N PRO A 414 -22.58 20.39 -3.73
CA PRO A 414 -22.32 21.47 -4.68
C PRO A 414 -23.06 22.78 -4.34
N ASP A 415 -24.23 22.68 -3.71
CA ASP A 415 -25.07 23.81 -3.28
C ASP A 415 -24.49 24.59 -2.09
N ASN A 416 -23.52 24.01 -1.37
CA ASN A 416 -22.84 24.62 -0.22
C ASN A 416 -21.31 24.74 -0.43
N ASN A 417 -20.83 24.63 -1.68
CA ASN A 417 -19.40 24.53 -2.05
C ASN A 417 -18.64 23.47 -1.23
N ALA A 418 -19.32 22.38 -0.85
CA ALA A 418 -18.80 21.35 0.05
C ALA A 418 -18.22 20.12 -0.68
N VAL A 419 -18.15 20.14 -2.01
CA VAL A 419 -17.45 19.12 -2.82
C VAL A 419 -16.66 19.75 -3.97
N ASP A 420 -15.40 19.35 -4.12
CA ASP A 420 -14.54 19.77 -5.23
C ASP A 420 -13.50 18.71 -5.62
N ILE A 421 -13.00 18.79 -6.85
CA ILE A 421 -11.95 17.90 -7.36
C ILE A 421 -10.60 18.55 -7.09
N VAL A 422 -9.67 17.79 -6.54
CA VAL A 422 -8.33 18.25 -6.11
C VAL A 422 -7.25 17.24 -6.50
N ALA A 423 -5.98 17.54 -6.22
CA ALA A 423 -4.93 16.53 -6.23
C ALA A 423 -5.12 15.54 -5.07
N ASP A 424 -4.64 14.31 -5.23
CA ASP A 424 -4.43 13.38 -4.10
C ASP A 424 -3.68 14.08 -2.94
N PRO A 425 -4.27 14.19 -1.73
CA PRO A 425 -3.64 14.84 -0.59
C PRO A 425 -2.41 14.08 -0.04
N ALA A 426 -2.27 12.80 -0.36
CA ALA A 426 -1.12 11.98 0.02
C ALA A 426 0.02 12.02 -1.00
N ASN A 427 -0.23 12.54 -2.22
CA ASN A 427 0.70 12.47 -3.36
C ASN A 427 1.15 11.02 -3.69
N SER A 428 0.26 10.04 -3.48
CA SER A 428 0.44 8.61 -3.75
C SER A 428 0.00 8.19 -5.17
N GLY A 429 0.23 9.06 -6.16
CA GLY A 429 -0.05 8.76 -7.58
C GLY A 429 -1.51 8.84 -8.04
N ARG A 430 -2.50 8.95 -7.14
CA ARG A 430 -3.95 8.94 -7.41
C ARG A 430 -4.52 10.21 -8.08
N GLY A 431 -3.79 10.76 -9.07
CA GLY A 431 -4.24 11.77 -10.02
C GLY A 431 -5.13 12.90 -9.48
N ASN A 432 -6.45 12.80 -9.72
CA ASN A 432 -7.46 13.73 -9.20
C ASN A 432 -8.51 13.03 -8.36
N VAL A 433 -8.76 13.49 -7.13
CA VAL A 433 -9.72 12.88 -6.20
C VAL A 433 -10.84 13.86 -5.80
N MET A 434 -11.98 13.33 -5.35
CA MET A 434 -13.08 14.15 -4.82
C MET A 434 -12.84 14.49 -3.35
N ARG A 435 -12.58 15.76 -3.06
CA ARG A 435 -12.61 16.30 -1.70
C ARG A 435 -14.04 16.67 -1.29
N VAL A 436 -14.34 16.41 -0.03
CA VAL A 436 -15.58 16.76 0.66
C VAL A 436 -15.23 17.63 1.87
N VAL A 437 -15.92 18.77 2.02
CA VAL A 437 -15.64 19.79 3.04
C VAL A 437 -16.74 19.80 4.10
N HIS A 438 -16.38 19.64 5.37
CA HIS A 438 -17.27 19.87 6.52
C HIS A 438 -16.95 21.22 7.14
N HIS A 439 -17.90 22.15 7.03
CA HIS A 439 -17.70 23.57 7.39
C HIS A 439 -17.65 23.81 8.91
N ALA A 440 -16.76 24.71 9.33
CA ALA A 440 -16.52 25.07 10.73
C ALA A 440 -17.83 25.44 11.48
N GLY A 441 -18.02 24.85 12.65
CA GLY A 441 -19.16 25.05 13.54
C GLY A 441 -20.46 24.37 13.10
N VAL A 442 -20.47 23.65 11.97
CA VAL A 442 -21.68 23.07 11.38
C VAL A 442 -21.71 21.55 11.57
N GLY A 443 -22.74 21.06 12.29
CA GLY A 443 -23.13 19.65 12.24
C GLY A 443 -24.07 19.37 11.07
N GLY A 444 -24.00 18.16 10.50
CA GLY A 444 -24.80 17.75 9.35
C GLY A 444 -26.32 17.87 9.59
N GLY A 445 -27.06 18.25 8.55
CA GLY A 445 -28.49 18.53 8.61
C GLY A 445 -28.83 19.95 9.09
N SER A 446 -27.84 20.79 9.35
CA SER A 446 -28.02 22.22 9.66
C SER A 446 -28.46 23.02 8.43
N THR A 447 -29.64 23.63 8.49
CA THR A 447 -30.35 24.26 7.36
C THR A 447 -29.75 25.55 6.80
N ARG A 448 -28.48 25.88 7.12
CA ARG A 448 -27.87 27.17 6.75
C ARG A 448 -26.56 27.10 5.97
N ARG A 449 -25.72 26.07 6.16
CA ARG A 449 -24.44 25.84 5.46
C ARG A 449 -24.02 24.37 5.60
N GLU A 450 -24.88 23.42 5.22
CA GLU A 450 -24.57 21.98 5.38
C GLU A 450 -23.33 21.61 4.58
N GLY A 451 -22.23 21.27 5.27
CA GLY A 451 -21.06 20.64 4.68
C GLY A 451 -21.29 19.14 4.44
N GLY A 452 -20.31 18.49 3.83
CA GLY A 452 -20.39 17.08 3.48
C GLY A 452 -20.96 16.81 2.09
N MET A 453 -21.31 15.54 1.86
CA MET A 453 -21.86 15.02 0.61
C MET A 453 -23.17 14.28 0.91
N ARG A 454 -24.21 14.51 0.09
CA ARG A 454 -25.44 13.70 0.15
C ARG A 454 -26.12 13.60 -1.21
N TRP A 455 -26.12 12.42 -1.82
CA TRP A 455 -27.01 12.09 -2.94
C TRP A 455 -27.24 10.58 -3.05
N ARG A 456 -28.20 10.20 -3.90
CA ARG A 456 -28.47 8.82 -4.31
C ARG A 456 -27.75 8.56 -5.64
N ALA A 457 -26.93 7.53 -5.74
CA ALA A 457 -26.52 6.96 -7.02
C ALA A 457 -27.55 5.91 -7.48
N ASP A 458 -27.81 5.81 -8.77
CA ASP A 458 -28.80 4.88 -9.32
C ASP A 458 -28.12 3.62 -9.91
N LEU A 459 -28.43 2.44 -9.35
CA LEU A 459 -27.88 1.15 -9.78
C LEU A 459 -28.98 0.26 -10.38
N PRO A 460 -28.71 -0.55 -11.41
CA PRO A 460 -29.65 -1.59 -11.87
C PRO A 460 -30.16 -2.44 -10.70
N PRO A 461 -31.46 -2.80 -10.62
CA PRO A 461 -31.96 -3.54 -9.47
C PRO A 461 -31.43 -4.99 -9.39
N ALA A 462 -30.62 -5.30 -8.37
CA ALA A 462 -30.00 -6.62 -8.16
C ALA A 462 -30.36 -7.29 -6.83
N ASP A 463 -30.19 -8.61 -6.74
CA ASP A 463 -30.28 -9.38 -5.50
C ASP A 463 -28.98 -9.39 -4.69
N GLU A 464 -27.85 -8.97 -5.28
CA GLU A 464 -26.56 -8.85 -4.62
C GLU A 464 -25.65 -7.85 -5.35
N TYR A 465 -24.74 -7.19 -4.61
CA TYR A 465 -23.69 -6.34 -5.16
C TYR A 465 -22.46 -6.31 -4.26
N TYR A 466 -21.29 -6.18 -4.89
CA TYR A 466 -20.08 -5.65 -4.28
C TYR A 466 -20.01 -4.14 -4.57
N PHE A 467 -19.66 -3.34 -3.57
CA PHE A 467 -19.47 -1.89 -3.67
C PHE A 467 -18.20 -1.50 -2.92
N ALA A 468 -17.26 -0.87 -3.61
CA ALA A 468 -16.03 -0.36 -3.01
C ALA A 468 -15.85 1.14 -3.24
N TYR A 469 -15.10 1.78 -2.35
CA TYR A 469 -14.57 3.13 -2.50
C TYR A 469 -13.35 3.31 -1.61
N ASP A 470 -12.46 4.23 -2.02
CA ASP A 470 -11.32 4.66 -1.23
C ASP A 470 -11.69 5.91 -0.41
N ILE A 471 -11.17 6.01 0.81
CA ILE A 471 -11.29 7.20 1.67
C ILE A 471 -9.95 7.59 2.31
N TYR A 472 -9.67 8.89 2.37
CA TYR A 472 -8.55 9.48 3.10
C TYR A 472 -9.05 10.56 4.07
N VAL A 473 -8.50 10.54 5.30
CA VAL A 473 -8.65 11.61 6.28
C VAL A 473 -7.26 12.08 6.73
N ALA A 474 -7.05 13.39 6.84
CA ALA A 474 -5.73 13.95 7.16
C ALA A 474 -5.28 13.63 8.61
N ASN A 475 -3.97 13.63 8.87
CA ASN A 475 -3.41 13.41 10.21
C ASN A 475 -4.01 14.31 11.31
N ASN A 476 -4.34 15.55 10.96
CA ASN A 476 -4.94 16.55 11.85
C ASN A 476 -6.49 16.52 11.87
N TRP A 477 -7.14 15.50 11.29
CA TRP A 477 -8.59 15.31 11.35
C TRP A 477 -9.05 15.16 12.81
N HIS A 478 -9.73 16.15 13.36
CA HIS A 478 -10.47 16.00 14.62
C HIS A 478 -11.68 15.10 14.35
N GLU A 479 -11.91 14.13 15.25
CA GLU A 479 -12.94 13.14 15.03
C GLU A 479 -14.30 13.63 15.58
N PRO A 480 -15.35 13.72 14.74
CA PRO A 480 -16.69 13.99 15.23
C PRO A 480 -17.23 12.78 16.00
N HIS A 481 -18.19 13.00 16.90
CA HIS A 481 -18.80 11.92 17.68
C HIS A 481 -19.43 10.82 16.81
N GLN A 482 -19.95 11.18 15.63
CA GLN A 482 -20.39 10.23 14.59
C GLN A 482 -20.10 10.76 13.18
N PHE A 483 -19.46 9.94 12.34
CA PHE A 483 -19.20 10.24 10.92
C PHE A 483 -19.78 9.15 10.01
N LYS A 484 -20.81 9.49 9.23
CA LYS A 484 -21.45 8.61 8.24
C LYS A 484 -20.75 8.74 6.88
N MET A 485 -20.58 7.59 6.25
CA MET A 485 -19.89 7.35 4.99
C MET A 485 -20.80 6.57 4.01
N PRO A 486 -20.41 6.42 2.72
CA PRO A 486 -21.27 5.80 1.72
C PRO A 486 -21.64 4.32 1.99
N GLY A 487 -22.68 3.83 1.30
CA GLY A 487 -23.05 2.41 1.31
C GLY A 487 -24.32 2.07 0.53
N LEU A 488 -24.60 0.78 0.41
CA LEU A 488 -25.69 0.23 -0.44
C LEU A 488 -27.09 0.40 0.18
N ILE A 489 -28.09 0.64 -0.68
CA ILE A 489 -29.49 0.89 -0.28
C ILE A 489 -30.53 0.26 -1.22
N ASN A 490 -31.79 0.29 -0.77
CA ASN A 490 -32.95 0.30 -1.67
C ASN A 490 -33.75 1.61 -1.56
N GLY A 491 -34.37 2.05 -2.67
CA GLY A 491 -35.39 3.09 -2.67
C GLY A 491 -34.85 4.51 -2.52
N THR A 492 -35.73 5.43 -2.13
CA THR A 492 -35.37 6.81 -1.77
C THR A 492 -34.53 6.86 -0.48
N LEU A 493 -33.76 7.93 -0.29
CA LEU A 493 -32.98 8.15 0.93
C LEU A 493 -33.87 8.19 2.20
N LEU A 494 -35.14 8.59 2.04
CA LEU A 494 -36.15 8.59 3.10
C LEU A 494 -36.68 7.18 3.42
N GLU A 495 -36.94 6.34 2.42
CA GLU A 495 -37.35 4.94 2.64
C GLU A 495 -36.22 4.08 3.23
N ALA A 496 -34.97 4.41 2.87
CA ALA A 496 -33.74 3.80 3.38
C ALA A 496 -33.33 4.31 4.79
N SER A 497 -34.07 5.27 5.34
CA SER A 497 -33.85 5.79 6.71
C SER A 497 -35.17 6.24 7.39
N HIS A 498 -35.31 7.54 7.68
CA HIS A 498 -36.45 8.15 8.36
C HIS A 498 -36.44 9.69 8.20
N ALA A 499 -37.57 10.32 8.47
CA ALA A 499 -37.63 11.79 8.56
C ALA A 499 -36.97 12.30 9.85
N GLY A 500 -36.48 13.54 9.82
CA GLY A 500 -35.95 14.21 11.01
C GLY A 500 -37.01 14.30 12.12
N GLY A 501 -36.62 13.98 13.36
CA GLY A 501 -37.53 13.93 14.51
C GLY A 501 -38.42 12.67 14.60
N VAL A 502 -38.34 11.74 13.65
CA VAL A 502 -39.05 10.45 13.69
C VAL A 502 -38.09 9.34 14.15
N THR A 503 -38.47 8.59 15.18
CA THR A 503 -37.77 7.35 15.56
C THR A 503 -38.17 6.21 14.60
N PRO A 504 -37.25 5.62 13.83
CA PRO A 504 -37.57 4.50 12.94
C PRO A 504 -37.92 3.23 13.71
N GLN A 505 -38.64 2.31 13.05
CA GLN A 505 -38.89 0.96 13.54
C GLN A 505 -38.82 -0.05 12.38
N ALA A 506 -38.20 -1.22 12.57
CA ALA A 506 -38.02 -2.24 11.53
C ALA A 506 -39.36 -2.78 10.94
N ASN A 507 -40.45 -2.60 11.69
CA ASN A 507 -41.82 -2.99 11.33
C ASN A 507 -42.57 -1.93 10.48
N THR A 508 -41.99 -0.74 10.29
CA THR A 508 -42.51 0.33 9.41
C THR A 508 -41.56 0.67 8.26
N LEU A 509 -40.28 0.28 8.35
CA LEU A 509 -39.26 0.47 7.32
C LEU A 509 -39.72 0.00 5.92
N ALA A 510 -39.62 0.84 4.90
CA ALA A 510 -40.09 0.51 3.54
C ALA A 510 -39.01 -0.15 2.67
N ALA A 511 -37.74 0.21 2.88
CA ALA A 511 -36.59 -0.30 2.15
C ALA A 511 -35.59 -0.98 3.11
N PHE A 512 -34.29 -0.75 2.91
CA PHE A 512 -33.17 -1.17 3.76
C PHE A 512 -31.93 -0.32 3.41
N SER A 513 -30.91 -0.33 4.28
CA SER A 513 -29.60 0.29 4.03
C SER A 513 -28.48 -0.41 4.79
N ALA A 514 -27.28 -0.39 4.20
CA ALA A 514 -26.02 -0.85 4.78
C ALA A 514 -24.95 0.22 4.53
N LEU A 515 -24.93 1.26 5.37
CA LEU A 515 -23.98 2.37 5.27
C LEU A 515 -22.69 2.05 6.04
N MET A 516 -21.67 2.88 5.90
CA MET A 516 -20.49 2.85 6.79
C MET A 516 -20.56 4.00 7.80
N GLN A 517 -20.09 3.80 9.03
CA GLN A 517 -19.98 4.87 10.03
C GLN A 517 -18.81 4.64 10.99
N THR A 518 -18.05 5.69 11.32
CA THR A 518 -17.17 5.71 12.50
C THR A 518 -17.83 6.42 13.67
N ASN A 519 -17.43 6.05 14.88
CA ASN A 519 -17.88 6.66 16.13
C ASN A 519 -16.70 6.84 17.08
N ARG A 520 -16.75 7.91 17.87
CA ARG A 520 -15.71 8.27 18.84
C ARG A 520 -15.79 7.39 20.09
N ASP A 521 -14.68 7.25 20.84
CA ASP A 521 -14.64 6.36 22.00
C ASP A 521 -15.72 6.70 23.06
N ASP A 522 -16.02 7.99 23.25
CA ASP A 522 -17.06 8.47 24.17
C ASP A 522 -18.51 8.17 23.75
N ALA A 523 -18.70 7.45 22.63
CA ALA A 523 -19.98 6.92 22.18
C ALA A 523 -20.20 5.44 22.60
N PHE A 524 -19.15 4.61 22.53
CA PHE A 524 -19.28 3.14 22.61
C PHE A 524 -18.15 2.39 23.33
N HIS A 525 -17.10 3.07 23.80
CA HIS A 525 -15.92 2.49 24.47
C HIS A 525 -15.24 1.40 23.64
N ARG A 526 -14.75 1.81 22.46
CA ARG A 526 -14.28 0.97 21.35
C ARG A 526 -12.98 1.47 20.71
N GLY A 527 -12.44 2.59 21.18
CA GLY A 527 -11.42 3.37 20.49
C GLY A 527 -12.01 4.54 19.71
N ASN A 528 -11.13 5.45 19.31
CA ASN A 528 -11.48 6.59 18.46
C ASN A 528 -11.48 6.15 16.99
N ALA A 529 -12.48 6.61 16.24
CA ALA A 529 -12.82 6.21 14.88
C ALA A 529 -13.22 4.74 14.73
N ALA A 530 -13.84 4.15 15.76
CA ALA A 530 -14.35 2.78 15.75
C ALA A 530 -15.40 2.60 14.63
N MET A 531 -15.08 1.76 13.65
CA MET A 531 -15.87 1.60 12.43
C MET A 531 -16.90 0.47 12.54
N GLY A 532 -18.08 0.68 11.97
CA GLY A 532 -19.12 -0.33 11.82
C GLY A 532 -19.94 -0.16 10.53
N GLY A 533 -20.51 -1.26 10.05
CA GLY A 533 -21.61 -1.24 9.10
C GLY A 533 -22.86 -0.72 9.78
N TYR A 534 -23.36 0.45 9.38
CA TYR A 534 -24.53 1.10 9.98
C TYR A 534 -25.80 0.81 9.19
N PHE A 535 -26.67 -0.05 9.74
CA PHE A 535 -27.71 -0.73 8.95
C PHE A 535 -29.16 -0.51 9.41
N TYR A 536 -30.07 -0.80 8.47
CA TYR A 536 -31.51 -0.88 8.64
C TYR A 536 -32.04 -2.11 7.89
N ASP A 537 -32.57 -3.10 8.60
CA ASP A 537 -33.17 -4.33 8.04
C ASP A 537 -34.55 -4.64 8.66
N LYS A 538 -35.10 -5.86 8.45
CA LYS A 538 -36.38 -6.28 9.04
C LYS A 538 -36.27 -6.92 10.43
N ASN A 539 -35.11 -6.85 11.07
CA ASN A 539 -34.92 -7.17 12.49
C ASN A 539 -34.67 -5.91 13.30
N GLN A 540 -33.79 -5.03 12.82
CA GLN A 540 -33.28 -3.88 13.56
C GLN A 540 -33.09 -2.64 12.66
N VAL A 541 -33.00 -1.47 13.28
CA VAL A 541 -32.73 -0.19 12.63
C VAL A 541 -31.79 0.62 13.50
N GLN A 542 -30.92 1.44 12.90
CA GLN A 542 -29.93 2.25 13.63
C GLN A 542 -28.99 1.40 14.49
N ARG A 543 -28.43 0.35 13.87
CA ARG A 543 -27.49 -0.59 14.49
C ARG A 543 -26.17 -0.61 13.75
N PHE A 544 -25.17 -1.19 14.42
CA PHE A 544 -23.79 -1.26 13.97
C PHE A 544 -23.34 -2.71 14.01
N ASP A 545 -22.94 -3.23 12.85
CA ASP A 545 -22.15 -4.45 12.77
C ASP A 545 -20.68 -4.01 12.86
N TRP A 546 -20.03 -4.31 14.00
CA TRP A 546 -18.72 -3.75 14.31
C TRP A 546 -17.59 -4.48 13.60
N LEU A 547 -16.72 -3.75 12.90
CA LEU A 547 -15.58 -4.33 12.19
C LEU A 547 -14.53 -4.85 13.18
N ASN A 548 -14.09 -6.09 13.00
CA ASN A 548 -13.20 -6.79 13.94
C ASN A 548 -12.04 -7.50 13.21
N THR A 549 -10.81 -7.15 13.58
CA THR A 549 -9.54 -7.63 12.99
C THR A 549 -9.10 -9.01 13.45
N ILE A 550 -9.83 -9.65 14.36
CA ILE A 550 -9.51 -10.96 14.95
C ILE A 550 -10.56 -12.02 14.56
N ASN A 551 -11.84 -11.63 14.52
CA ASN A 551 -12.92 -12.48 14.03
C ASN A 551 -14.02 -11.62 13.40
N PRO A 552 -14.26 -11.68 12.07
CA PRO A 552 -15.29 -10.88 11.40
C PRO A 552 -16.74 -11.21 11.80
N THR A 553 -16.96 -12.28 12.59
CA THR A 553 -18.27 -12.66 13.16
C THR A 553 -18.44 -12.21 14.63
N SER A 554 -17.67 -11.20 15.08
CA SER A 554 -17.55 -10.82 16.50
C SER A 554 -17.81 -9.34 16.77
N GLU A 555 -18.93 -9.03 17.42
CA GLU A 555 -19.19 -7.71 18.02
C GLU A 555 -18.22 -7.32 19.16
N ALA A 556 -17.23 -8.14 19.54
CA ALA A 556 -16.32 -7.83 20.65
C ALA A 556 -15.59 -6.49 20.46
N THR A 557 -15.28 -5.80 21.56
CA THR A 557 -14.45 -4.58 21.55
C THR A 557 -12.96 -4.91 21.33
N VAL A 558 -12.52 -6.09 21.76
CA VAL A 558 -11.19 -6.62 21.44
C VAL A 558 -11.14 -6.97 19.96
N GLY A 559 -10.17 -6.40 19.24
CA GLY A 559 -10.07 -6.50 17.79
C GLY A 559 -10.84 -5.43 17.01
N GLN A 560 -11.50 -4.47 17.66
CA GLN A 560 -12.21 -3.39 16.95
C GLN A 560 -11.30 -2.66 15.94
N TYR A 561 -11.71 -2.64 14.66
CA TYR A 561 -11.07 -1.79 13.66
C TYR A 561 -11.40 -0.32 13.93
N ASN A 562 -10.35 0.50 14.04
CA ASN A 562 -10.43 1.95 14.24
C ASN A 562 -9.80 2.62 13.01
N MET A 563 -10.53 3.56 12.38
CA MET A 563 -10.10 4.14 11.10
C MET A 563 -8.80 4.95 11.27
N PRO A 564 -7.73 4.63 10.53
CA PRO A 564 -6.47 5.37 10.60
C PRO A 564 -6.61 6.76 9.99
N LYS A 565 -5.61 7.61 10.25
CA LYS A 565 -5.46 8.95 9.68
C LYS A 565 -4.16 8.99 8.86
N GLY A 566 -4.08 9.91 7.91
CA GLY A 566 -2.88 10.15 7.12
C GLY A 566 -2.64 9.19 5.95
N ARG A 567 -3.45 8.14 5.79
CA ARG A 567 -3.41 7.23 4.63
C ARG A 567 -4.77 7.05 3.98
N TRP A 568 -4.75 6.58 2.73
CA TRP A 568 -5.91 6.02 2.06
C TRP A 568 -6.31 4.68 2.69
N VAL A 569 -7.61 4.39 2.70
CA VAL A 569 -8.23 3.15 3.17
C VAL A 569 -9.21 2.69 2.10
N LYS A 570 -9.07 1.48 1.55
CA LYS A 570 -10.07 0.89 0.65
C LYS A 570 -11.13 0.18 1.47
N ILE A 571 -12.39 0.54 1.27
CA ILE A 571 -13.54 -0.12 1.90
C ILE A 571 -14.32 -0.86 0.81
N GLU A 572 -14.48 -2.17 0.95
CA GLU A 572 -15.39 -2.98 0.11
C GLU A 572 -16.54 -3.54 0.97
N GLN A 573 -17.78 -3.37 0.50
CA GLN A 573 -18.98 -4.00 1.05
C GLN A 573 -19.54 -5.01 0.04
N TYR A 574 -19.78 -6.25 0.46
CA TYR A 574 -20.66 -7.19 -0.23
C TYR A 574 -22.01 -7.26 0.48
N MET A 575 -23.08 -6.96 -0.24
CA MET A 575 -24.44 -7.05 0.26
C MET A 575 -25.22 -8.09 -0.55
N LYS A 576 -25.68 -9.15 0.11
CA LYS A 576 -26.53 -10.20 -0.50
C LYS A 576 -27.93 -10.16 0.09
N LEU A 577 -28.96 -10.07 -0.75
CA LEU A 577 -30.34 -10.07 -0.28
C LEU A 577 -30.80 -11.47 0.12
N ASN A 578 -31.47 -11.53 1.27
CA ASN A 578 -31.97 -12.76 1.86
C ASN A 578 -33.11 -13.40 1.06
N THR A 579 -33.31 -14.70 1.29
CA THR A 579 -34.57 -15.39 1.00
C THR A 579 -35.67 -14.78 1.88
N VAL A 580 -36.78 -14.35 1.27
CA VAL A 580 -37.83 -13.57 1.96
C VAL A 580 -38.25 -14.24 3.28
N ASN A 581 -38.29 -13.43 4.36
CA ASN A 581 -38.54 -13.81 5.76
C ASN A 581 -37.39 -14.52 6.52
N GLN A 582 -36.37 -15.07 5.85
CA GLN A 582 -35.21 -15.72 6.48
C GLN A 582 -34.10 -14.71 6.80
N ARG A 583 -33.32 -14.93 7.87
CA ARG A 583 -32.04 -14.21 8.13
C ARG A 583 -30.91 -15.00 7.47
N ASN A 584 -30.77 -14.86 6.15
CA ASN A 584 -29.75 -15.54 5.33
C ASN A 584 -29.25 -14.68 4.15
N GLY A 585 -29.49 -13.37 4.21
CA GLY A 585 -28.74 -12.41 3.39
C GLY A 585 -27.43 -12.08 4.10
N LYS A 586 -26.49 -11.45 3.40
CA LYS A 586 -25.18 -11.08 3.97
C LYS A 586 -24.97 -9.58 3.99
N LEU A 587 -24.20 -9.14 4.97
CA LEU A 587 -23.27 -8.02 4.85
C LEU A 587 -21.88 -8.58 5.15
N MET A 588 -20.96 -8.45 4.20
CA MET A 588 -19.53 -8.69 4.44
C MET A 588 -18.78 -7.40 4.12
N ILE A 589 -17.74 -7.10 4.90
CA ILE A 589 -16.97 -5.87 4.74
C ILE A 589 -15.48 -6.19 4.80
N TRP A 590 -14.74 -5.75 3.80
CA TRP A 590 -13.27 -5.79 3.76
C TRP A 590 -12.73 -4.39 3.92
N ILE A 591 -11.59 -4.30 4.60
CA ILE A 591 -10.76 -3.09 4.67
C ILE A 591 -9.38 -3.46 4.17
N ASP A 592 -8.90 -2.74 3.15
CA ASP A 592 -7.59 -2.96 2.51
C ASP A 592 -7.36 -4.45 2.14
N GLY A 593 -8.36 -5.08 1.52
CA GLY A 593 -8.32 -6.50 1.12
C GLY A 593 -8.67 -7.52 2.20
N VAL A 594 -8.80 -7.13 3.48
CA VAL A 594 -8.96 -8.07 4.60
C VAL A 594 -10.36 -8.01 5.21
N LEU A 595 -10.98 -9.19 5.37
CA LEU A 595 -12.35 -9.37 5.86
C LEU A 595 -12.48 -8.97 7.34
N MET A 596 -13.18 -7.86 7.60
CA MET A 596 -13.42 -7.32 8.95
C MET A 596 -14.85 -7.54 9.46
N LEU A 597 -15.79 -7.93 8.59
CA LEU A 597 -17.16 -8.30 8.98
C LEU A 597 -17.72 -9.41 8.07
N ASP A 598 -18.41 -10.39 8.65
CA ASP A 598 -19.31 -11.32 7.95
C ASP A 598 -20.57 -11.58 8.81
N GLU A 599 -21.68 -10.89 8.52
CA GLU A 599 -22.91 -11.01 9.29
C GLU A 599 -24.15 -11.36 8.44
N ASP A 600 -25.10 -12.04 9.09
CA ASP A 600 -26.36 -12.45 8.47
C ASP A 600 -27.44 -11.37 8.65
N HIS A 601 -28.22 -11.08 7.62
CA HIS A 601 -29.28 -10.07 7.69
C HIS A 601 -30.61 -10.56 7.10
N ARG A 602 -31.69 -9.91 7.52
CA ARG A 602 -33.03 -10.06 6.95
C ARG A 602 -33.44 -8.74 6.29
N TRP A 603 -32.77 -8.39 5.20
CA TRP A 603 -33.09 -7.21 4.39
C TRP A 603 -34.56 -7.15 3.96
N ARG A 604 -35.18 -8.30 3.64
CA ARG A 604 -36.52 -8.42 3.07
C ARG A 604 -37.44 -9.37 3.81
N ALA A 605 -38.69 -8.95 4.02
CA ALA A 605 -39.72 -9.78 4.61
C ALA A 605 -41.13 -9.42 4.09
N ASN A 606 -41.97 -10.45 3.93
CA ASN A 606 -43.40 -10.32 3.58
C ASN A 606 -44.29 -10.44 4.83
N LEU A 607 -44.04 -9.59 5.82
CA LEU A 607 -44.75 -9.62 7.09
C LEU A 607 -46.06 -8.83 6.99
N ARG A 608 -47.12 -9.48 6.48
CA ARG A 608 -48.51 -8.97 6.48
C ARG A 608 -49.31 -9.49 7.68
N TYR A 609 -48.71 -9.42 8.88
CA TYR A 609 -49.27 -9.90 10.14
C TYR A 609 -49.19 -8.79 11.22
N PRO A 610 -50.07 -8.78 12.25
CA PRO A 610 -50.25 -7.64 13.14
C PRO A 610 -48.96 -7.31 13.90
N GLY A 611 -48.34 -6.20 13.50
CA GLY A 611 -47.04 -5.77 14.00
C GLY A 611 -46.24 -5.06 12.91
N ASN A 612 -46.12 -5.67 11.72
CA ASN A 612 -45.44 -5.09 10.56
C ASN A 612 -46.46 -4.57 9.54
N LYS A 613 -46.24 -3.34 9.07
CA LYS A 613 -47.19 -2.62 8.20
C LYS A 613 -46.71 -2.47 6.75
N VAL A 614 -45.45 -2.79 6.46
CA VAL A 614 -44.83 -2.56 5.14
C VAL A 614 -44.02 -3.78 4.70
N SER A 615 -44.54 -4.51 3.72
CA SER A 615 -43.82 -5.60 3.03
C SER A 615 -42.86 -5.01 2.00
N ASN A 616 -41.58 -5.39 2.09
CA ASN A 616 -40.52 -5.01 1.15
C ASN A 616 -39.99 -6.21 0.35
N ALA A 617 -40.71 -7.34 0.36
CA ALA A 617 -40.28 -8.62 -0.20
C ALA A 617 -39.80 -8.58 -1.66
N ASN A 618 -40.32 -7.65 -2.46
CA ASN A 618 -39.98 -7.51 -3.88
C ASN A 618 -38.84 -6.52 -4.14
N ARG A 619 -38.40 -5.74 -3.14
CA ARG A 619 -37.31 -4.75 -3.29
C ARG A 619 -35.98 -5.43 -3.63
N ARG A 620 -35.05 -4.64 -4.17
CA ARG A 620 -33.73 -5.03 -4.71
C ARG A 620 -32.69 -3.98 -4.33
N ILE A 621 -31.40 -4.30 -4.36
CA ILE A 621 -30.37 -3.26 -4.22
C ILE A 621 -30.44 -2.44 -5.51
N ASP A 622 -30.80 -1.16 -5.42
CA ASP A 622 -31.09 -0.30 -6.58
C ASP A 622 -30.40 1.08 -6.51
N GLY A 623 -29.50 1.27 -5.56
CA GLY A 623 -28.71 2.48 -5.44
C GLY A 623 -27.63 2.42 -4.36
N ILE A 624 -26.79 3.45 -4.37
CA ILE A 624 -25.82 3.77 -3.32
C ILE A 624 -26.28 5.07 -2.66
N TRP A 625 -26.23 5.16 -1.34
CA TRP A 625 -26.27 6.45 -0.68
C TRP A 625 -24.85 7.00 -0.60
N LEU A 626 -24.53 7.99 -1.42
CA LEU A 626 -23.30 8.76 -1.29
C LEU A 626 -23.52 9.72 -0.13
N TYR A 627 -22.93 9.40 1.02
CA TYR A 627 -23.12 10.13 2.27
C TYR A 627 -21.75 10.43 2.87
N SER A 628 -21.50 11.68 3.22
CA SER A 628 -20.37 12.09 4.06
C SER A 628 -20.96 13.13 5.02
N TYR A 629 -21.12 12.78 6.30
CA TYR A 629 -22.01 13.51 7.20
C TYR A 629 -21.64 13.34 8.67
N TYR A 630 -21.45 14.45 9.39
CA TYR A 630 -21.19 14.45 10.83
C TYR A 630 -22.51 14.60 11.59
N GLY A 631 -22.79 13.77 12.61
CA GLY A 631 -23.98 14.00 13.42
C GLY A 631 -24.55 12.86 14.25
N GLY A 632 -25.67 12.30 13.78
CA GLY A 632 -26.74 11.84 14.66
C GLY A 632 -27.53 13.02 15.25
N ASN A 633 -26.84 13.99 15.86
CA ASN A 633 -27.41 15.24 16.39
C ASN A 633 -26.61 16.49 15.93
N PRO A 634 -27.17 17.38 15.07
CA PRO A 634 -26.52 18.65 14.68
C PRO A 634 -26.37 19.68 15.80
N SER A 635 -27.03 19.48 16.95
CA SER A 635 -26.90 20.33 18.13
C SER A 635 -25.84 19.88 19.12
N ASP A 636 -25.23 18.70 18.91
CA ASP A 636 -24.11 18.22 19.73
C ASP A 636 -22.83 18.98 19.33
N PRO A 637 -22.13 19.65 20.26
CA PRO A 637 -20.87 20.33 19.95
C PRO A 637 -19.78 19.36 19.48
N ARG A 638 -19.85 18.07 19.84
CA ARG A 638 -18.89 17.03 19.40
C ARG A 638 -19.07 16.62 17.92
N ASN A 639 -20.07 17.18 17.24
CA ASN A 639 -20.27 17.04 15.78
C ASN A 639 -20.10 18.39 15.06
N ARG A 640 -19.46 19.39 15.69
CA ARG A 640 -19.30 20.76 15.16
C ARG A 640 -17.84 21.14 15.20
N GLU A 641 -17.23 21.26 14.03
CA GLU A 641 -15.78 21.42 13.94
C GLU A 641 -15.28 22.80 14.34
N HIS A 642 -14.06 22.86 14.89
CA HIS A 642 -13.41 24.12 15.26
C HIS A 642 -12.76 24.86 14.07
N GLY A 643 -12.70 24.22 12.90
CA GLY A 643 -12.27 24.76 11.62
C GLY A 643 -12.86 23.91 10.48
N ASP A 644 -12.65 24.31 9.23
CA ASP A 644 -13.10 23.49 8.09
C ASP A 644 -12.29 22.19 8.02
N GLN A 645 -12.96 21.07 7.77
CA GLN A 645 -12.34 19.75 7.64
C GLN A 645 -12.55 19.14 6.27
N HIS A 646 -11.60 18.30 5.86
CA HIS A 646 -11.62 17.62 4.58
C HIS A 646 -11.58 16.10 4.75
N GLN A 647 -12.42 15.40 3.99
CA GLN A 647 -12.18 14.01 3.60
C GLN A 647 -12.02 13.96 2.09
N TYR A 648 -11.35 12.93 1.60
CA TYR A 648 -11.09 12.74 0.19
C TYR A 648 -11.55 11.33 -0.16
N TYR A 649 -12.19 11.19 -1.32
CA TYR A 649 -12.80 9.95 -1.78
C TYR A 649 -12.41 9.69 -3.24
N ASP A 650 -12.26 8.42 -3.56
CA ASP A 650 -11.78 7.96 -4.87
C ASP A 650 -12.32 6.55 -5.20
N ASN A 651 -12.15 6.10 -6.43
CA ASN A 651 -12.43 4.74 -6.91
C ASN A 651 -13.77 4.13 -6.45
N PHE A 652 -14.88 4.84 -6.68
CA PHE A 652 -16.21 4.28 -6.43
C PHE A 652 -16.54 3.22 -7.47
N ILE A 653 -16.53 1.94 -7.07
CA ILE A 653 -16.74 0.77 -7.95
C ILE A 653 -17.96 -0.02 -7.48
N VAL A 654 -18.82 -0.48 -8.40
CA VAL A 654 -19.86 -1.49 -8.12
C VAL A 654 -19.70 -2.66 -9.08
N SER A 655 -19.76 -3.88 -8.55
CA SER A 655 -19.51 -5.12 -9.31
C SER A 655 -20.45 -6.26 -8.92
N ASN A 656 -20.61 -7.23 -9.83
CA ASN A 656 -21.27 -8.52 -9.59
C ASN A 656 -20.29 -9.59 -9.08
N SER A 657 -19.02 -9.24 -8.91
CA SER A 657 -17.92 -10.08 -8.42
C SER A 657 -17.09 -9.29 -7.40
N PRO A 658 -16.26 -9.94 -6.57
CA PRO A 658 -15.31 -9.25 -5.70
C PRO A 658 -14.52 -8.15 -6.40
N ILE A 659 -14.12 -7.15 -5.63
CA ILE A 659 -13.30 -6.01 -6.08
C ILE A 659 -11.88 -6.13 -5.51
N THR A 660 -11.70 -6.60 -4.26
CA THR A 660 -10.38 -6.64 -3.60
C THR A 660 -9.91 -8.01 -3.11
N HIS A 661 -10.60 -9.12 -3.44
CA HIS A 661 -10.35 -10.43 -2.81
C HIS A 661 -10.61 -11.66 -3.70
#